data_AF-A0A843BF57-F1
#
_entry.id   AF-A0A843BF57-F1
#
_cell.length_a   1.000
_cell.length_b   1.000
_cell.length_c   1.000
_cell.angle_alpha   90.00
_cell.angle_beta   90.00
_cell.angle_gamma   90.00
#
_symmetry.space_group_name_H-M   'P 1'
#
loop_
_entity.id
_entity.type
_entity.pdbx_description
1 polymer ?
#
loop_
_entity_poly.entity_id
_entity_poly.type
_entity_poly.pdbx_seq_one_letter_code
_entity_poly.pdbx_strand_id
1 'polypeptide(L)'
;LVGTVPDSFMRADMPFDQIREDIHRDRAMWLSHMWANTDTGTDQLMRTWLQLHDGYIFASGYYVHDSEVQAVVDEAIRKYKASGTAAFDEISGMATGAHHPFVLNAATAQPVAYGATISANSLSDAFLSGATKPYAQIIADLNQDGHTWVSYVFASPDARTQQHQRTWLQLHDGYIFGSGYHLPDSRVQSLVEGAVLLHQSHGEEAFDIITPERPAYTDALYPFVLNSTTLATTAHGAFPDKIGAVPVTSLLQGDRPWPQIEEELRVDGSAWVSYVFTNPDTRTDQLKRAYLQLHDGYIFASGYYLPDARVQSVVDEVVSAYRSLGTESFDILKSGADLVEDPIYATILGVDGTILANGAPTPAISKAQGLAVERDRSPLLIYGDLIRDGHVWVEDINLHPITLTEQIRRTWLFLYDDYIFSSGYFHADSEVQSQVDRAVFLYVTHGQAAFDMITPDQAVDEQAALYPFVMDFVTSETVAHGAYPHLIGEVPTLSLHQGAKTWPQIQEELLAHGGTWTSYIFTNPDTDTGQDKRTWLYLHDGHVFASGYYIEDAQVQALVRNAIHLYNVYPTTAFEQIDAVADEEAVQLYTFVIDPETLEIKAQGTGPEGSGTDLAALTSADRTIDEILAALDGTSGTWSEYNAVNPLTGETEPKRSWLSMHDGYIFGVGYYNP
;
A
#
# COMPACT_ATOMS: atom_id res chain seq x y z
N LEU A 1 25.25 22.01 2.58
CA LEU A 1 26.16 20.89 2.88
C LEU A 1 27.53 21.19 2.28
N VAL A 2 28.58 21.29 3.09
CA VAL A 2 29.98 21.44 2.62
C VAL A 2 30.76 20.26 3.18
N GLY A 3 31.26 19.37 2.32
CA GLY A 3 32.26 18.36 2.71
C GLY A 3 32.04 16.94 2.23
N THR A 4 30.86 16.57 1.73
CA THR A 4 30.58 15.27 1.13
C THR A 4 29.71 15.46 -0.11
N VAL A 5 30.01 14.71 -1.18
CA VAL A 5 29.12 14.59 -2.34
C VAL A 5 27.87 13.87 -1.81
N PRO A 6 26.67 14.45 -1.89
CA PRO A 6 25.47 13.74 -1.48
C PRO A 6 25.30 12.48 -2.33
N ASP A 7 24.92 11.35 -1.73
CA ASP A 7 24.71 10.07 -2.44
C ASP A 7 23.69 10.19 -3.59
N SER A 8 22.80 11.17 -3.53
CA SER A 8 21.88 11.54 -4.62
C SER A 8 22.57 11.93 -5.94
N PHE A 9 23.80 12.46 -5.91
CA PHE A 9 24.57 12.74 -7.12
C PHE A 9 25.05 11.46 -7.82
N MET A 10 25.02 10.31 -7.15
CA MET A 10 25.26 9.00 -7.76
C MET A 10 24.04 8.48 -8.53
N ARG A 11 22.87 9.12 -8.36
CA ARG A 11 21.61 8.84 -9.10
C ARG A 11 21.27 10.00 -10.04
N ALA A 12 22.29 10.69 -10.56
CA ALA A 12 22.10 11.80 -11.47
C ALA A 12 22.05 11.33 -12.94
N ASP A 13 21.64 12.22 -13.84
CA ASP A 13 21.63 12.03 -15.30
C ASP A 13 23.03 11.90 -15.93
N MET A 14 24.07 11.91 -15.12
CA MET A 14 25.46 11.76 -15.55
C MET A 14 26.39 11.30 -14.42
N PRO A 15 27.45 10.54 -14.73
CA PRO A 15 28.40 10.04 -13.72
C PRO A 15 29.13 11.17 -13.00
N PHE A 16 29.46 10.97 -11.71
CA PHE A 16 30.08 12.01 -10.89
C PHE A 16 31.41 12.56 -11.46
N ASP A 17 32.26 11.70 -12.02
CA ASP A 17 33.50 12.14 -12.65
C ASP A 17 33.24 13.04 -13.87
N GLN A 18 32.18 12.75 -14.62
CA GLN A 18 31.75 13.59 -15.72
C GLN A 18 31.15 14.92 -15.22
N ILE A 19 30.33 14.91 -14.16
CA ILE A 19 29.83 16.15 -13.53
C ILE A 19 31.01 17.04 -13.15
N ARG A 20 32.04 16.46 -12.54
CA ARG A 20 33.24 17.18 -12.13
C ARG A 20 33.99 17.75 -13.33
N GLU A 21 34.20 16.98 -14.39
CA GLU A 21 34.87 17.48 -15.59
C GLU A 21 34.07 18.60 -16.27
N ASP A 22 32.77 18.40 -16.44
CA ASP A 22 31.88 19.33 -17.14
C ASP A 22 31.69 20.63 -16.35
N ILE A 23 31.51 20.59 -15.03
CA ILE A 23 31.42 21.82 -14.22
C ILE A 23 32.73 22.62 -14.23
N HIS A 24 33.89 21.95 -14.29
CA HIS A 24 35.18 22.60 -14.41
C HIS A 24 35.41 23.20 -15.79
N ARG A 25 34.91 22.56 -16.85
CA ARG A 25 35.00 23.03 -18.24
C ARG A 25 34.05 24.18 -18.51
N ASP A 26 32.77 24.01 -18.20
CA ASP A 26 31.68 24.87 -18.66
C ASP A 26 31.32 25.95 -17.62
N ARG A 27 31.87 25.87 -16.40
CA ARG A 27 31.67 26.77 -15.26
C ARG A 27 30.25 26.81 -14.71
N ALA A 28 29.26 26.28 -15.44
CA ALA A 28 27.92 26.07 -14.96
C ALA A 28 27.21 24.99 -15.79
N MET A 29 26.27 24.27 -15.19
CA MET A 29 25.52 23.19 -15.84
C MET A 29 24.19 22.92 -15.12
N TRP A 30 23.27 22.28 -15.82
CA TRP A 30 22.10 21.64 -15.21
C TRP A 30 22.42 20.19 -14.88
N LEU A 31 21.83 19.71 -13.79
CA LEU A 31 21.89 18.32 -13.35
C LEU A 31 20.49 17.87 -12.95
N SER A 32 20.06 16.70 -13.41
CA SER A 32 18.82 16.05 -12.94
C SER A 32 19.19 14.91 -12.02
N HIS A 33 18.61 14.86 -10.82
CA HIS A 33 18.87 13.79 -9.85
C HIS A 33 17.71 13.63 -8.87
N MET A 34 17.61 12.47 -8.23
CA MET A 34 16.65 12.25 -7.13
C MET A 34 17.09 13.01 -5.88
N TRP A 35 16.14 13.62 -5.15
CA TRP A 35 16.43 14.29 -3.89
C TRP A 35 15.21 14.30 -2.96
N ALA A 36 15.45 14.20 -1.65
CA ALA A 36 14.43 14.27 -0.63
C ALA A 36 13.76 15.67 -0.61
N ASN A 37 12.52 15.74 -1.10
CA ASN A 37 11.69 16.93 -1.00
C ASN A 37 11.26 17.13 0.45
N THR A 38 11.80 18.18 1.08
CA THR A 38 11.54 18.52 2.49
C THR A 38 10.08 18.87 2.78
N ASP A 39 9.33 19.34 1.78
CA ASP A 39 7.93 19.73 1.92
C ASP A 39 6.98 18.55 1.80
N THR A 40 7.40 17.46 1.17
CA THR A 40 6.60 16.23 1.01
C THR A 40 7.16 15.07 1.81
N GLY A 41 8.42 15.15 2.27
CA GLY A 41 9.14 14.06 2.93
C GLY A 41 9.60 12.95 1.99
N THR A 42 9.65 13.19 0.67
CA THR A 42 9.76 12.11 -0.32
C THR A 42 10.85 12.38 -1.33
N ASP A 43 11.53 11.33 -1.76
CA ASP A 43 12.47 11.42 -2.89
C ASP A 43 11.71 11.75 -4.18
N GLN A 44 12.04 12.89 -4.78
CA GLN A 44 11.45 13.38 -6.02
C GLN A 44 12.55 13.77 -7.00
N LEU A 45 12.22 13.76 -8.30
CA LEU A 45 13.14 14.26 -9.31
C LEU A 45 13.35 15.77 -9.11
N MET A 46 14.62 16.17 -8.98
CA MET A 46 15.05 17.54 -8.82
C MET A 46 15.95 17.93 -9.99
N ARG A 47 15.75 19.15 -10.51
CA ARG A 47 16.67 19.79 -11.44
C ARG A 47 17.45 20.87 -10.73
N THR A 48 18.77 20.73 -10.72
CA THR A 48 19.70 21.60 -10.02
C THR A 48 20.62 22.30 -11.01
N TRP A 49 20.63 23.63 -10.96
CA TRP A 49 21.64 24.45 -11.59
C TRP A 49 22.88 24.51 -10.70
N LEU A 50 24.01 24.06 -11.24
CA LEU A 50 25.32 24.09 -10.61
C LEU A 50 26.15 25.20 -11.25
N GLN A 51 26.83 25.99 -10.43
CA GLN A 51 27.74 27.04 -10.88
C GLN A 51 29.05 27.02 -10.10
N LEU A 52 30.18 26.88 -10.81
CA LEU A 52 31.52 26.96 -10.22
C LEU A 52 32.01 28.41 -10.17
N HIS A 53 32.20 28.91 -8.94
CA HIS A 53 32.74 30.23 -8.67
C HIS A 53 33.80 30.16 -7.57
N ASP A 54 35.01 30.67 -7.85
CA ASP A 54 36.16 30.68 -6.92
C ASP A 54 36.49 29.33 -6.25
N GLY A 55 36.31 28.23 -6.99
CA GLY A 55 36.58 26.87 -6.48
C GLY A 55 35.44 26.26 -5.67
N TYR A 56 34.31 26.96 -5.53
CA TYR A 56 33.09 26.48 -4.88
C TYR A 56 31.98 26.23 -5.91
N ILE A 57 31.21 25.17 -5.71
CA ILE A 57 30.00 24.89 -6.49
C ILE A 57 28.81 25.44 -5.72
N PHE A 58 28.09 26.36 -6.37
CA PHE A 58 26.81 26.87 -5.91
C PHE A 58 25.71 26.06 -6.60
N ALA A 59 24.72 25.62 -5.82
CA ALA A 59 23.62 24.81 -6.31
C ALA A 59 22.29 25.49 -5.99
N SER A 60 21.39 25.53 -6.97
CA SER A 60 19.99 25.96 -6.78
C SER A 60 19.12 25.11 -7.70
N GLY A 61 18.05 24.54 -7.18
CA GLY A 61 17.19 23.67 -7.96
C GLY A 61 15.73 23.74 -7.56
N TYR A 62 14.93 23.01 -8.30
CA TYR A 62 13.48 22.87 -8.11
C TYR A 62 13.07 21.42 -8.31
N TYR A 63 12.02 21.00 -7.61
CA TYR A 63 11.38 19.71 -7.84
C TYR A 63 10.54 19.79 -9.12
N VAL A 64 10.67 18.77 -9.98
CA VAL A 64 10.07 18.79 -11.32
C VAL A 64 8.56 18.92 -11.24
N HIS A 65 7.89 18.07 -10.45
CA HIS A 65 6.43 18.10 -10.33
C HIS A 65 5.88 19.38 -9.68
N ASP A 66 6.57 19.93 -8.67
CA ASP A 66 6.18 21.23 -8.10
C ASP A 66 6.22 22.33 -9.18
N SER A 67 7.28 22.32 -10.02
CA SER A 67 7.43 23.28 -11.12
C SER A 67 6.42 23.06 -12.26
N GLU A 68 6.07 21.82 -12.58
CA GLU A 68 5.08 21.49 -13.63
C GLU A 68 3.70 22.03 -13.25
N VAL A 69 3.28 21.78 -12.00
CA VAL A 69 2.01 22.26 -11.46
C VAL A 69 1.94 23.78 -11.45
N GLN A 70 3.02 24.44 -11.03
CA GLN A 70 3.12 25.91 -11.10
C GLN A 70 3.01 26.42 -12.53
N ALA A 71 3.68 25.78 -13.49
CA ALA A 71 3.62 26.17 -14.90
C ALA A 71 2.20 26.03 -15.50
N VAL A 72 1.46 24.99 -15.11
CA VAL A 72 0.05 24.79 -15.51
C VAL A 72 -0.84 25.91 -14.98
N VAL A 73 -0.68 26.30 -13.71
CA VAL A 73 -1.40 27.43 -13.11
C VAL A 73 -1.03 28.74 -13.79
N ASP A 74 0.25 28.98 -14.06
CA ASP A 74 0.72 30.17 -14.79
C ASP A 74 0.15 30.24 -16.21
N GLU A 75 0.02 29.10 -16.90
CA GLU A 75 -0.64 29.05 -18.20
C GLU A 75 -2.14 29.36 -18.11
N ALA A 76 -2.85 28.80 -17.14
CA ALA A 76 -4.26 29.10 -16.92
C ALA A 76 -4.48 30.60 -16.65
N ILE A 77 -3.63 31.21 -15.82
CA ILE A 77 -3.64 32.66 -15.58
C ILE A 77 -3.30 33.45 -16.85
N ARG A 78 -2.37 32.97 -17.68
CA ARG A 78 -2.03 33.60 -18.96
C ARG A 78 -3.22 33.62 -19.92
N LYS A 79 -3.96 32.52 -20.02
CA LYS A 79 -5.20 32.43 -20.81
C LYS A 79 -6.27 33.37 -20.25
N TYR A 80 -6.44 33.41 -18.93
CA TYR A 80 -7.35 34.35 -18.27
C TYR A 80 -6.98 35.81 -18.54
N LYS A 81 -5.71 36.19 -18.44
CA LYS A 81 -5.25 37.56 -18.75
C LYS A 81 -5.56 37.98 -20.20
N ALA A 82 -5.62 37.03 -21.13
CA ALA A 82 -5.91 37.30 -22.53
C ALA A 82 -7.41 37.50 -22.79
N SER A 83 -8.27 36.72 -22.14
CA SER A 83 -9.70 36.59 -22.52
C SER A 83 -10.69 36.80 -21.36
N GLY A 84 -10.22 37.10 -20.15
CA GLY A 84 -11.03 37.20 -18.94
C GLY A 84 -11.76 35.88 -18.64
N THR A 85 -12.98 35.98 -18.13
CA THR A 85 -13.82 34.81 -17.79
C THR A 85 -14.18 33.94 -18.99
N ALA A 86 -14.03 34.42 -20.24
CA ALA A 86 -14.22 33.59 -21.43
C ALA A 86 -13.13 32.50 -21.57
N ALA A 87 -12.01 32.61 -20.84
CA ALA A 87 -10.98 31.59 -20.81
C ALA A 87 -11.36 30.33 -20.02
N PHE A 88 -12.43 30.36 -19.22
CA PHE A 88 -12.79 29.25 -18.33
C PHE A 88 -13.11 27.94 -19.06
N ASP A 89 -13.76 28.01 -20.22
CA ASP A 89 -14.00 26.83 -21.06
C ASP A 89 -12.68 26.25 -21.59
N GLU A 90 -11.75 27.11 -21.99
CA GLU A 90 -10.43 26.71 -22.48
C GLU A 90 -9.57 26.09 -21.36
N ILE A 91 -9.61 26.68 -20.15
CA ILE A 91 -8.93 26.17 -18.97
C ILE A 91 -9.50 24.81 -18.56
N SER A 92 -10.82 24.63 -18.62
CA SER A 92 -11.47 23.34 -18.32
C SER A 92 -11.07 22.25 -19.33
N GLY A 93 -10.70 22.64 -20.55
CA GLY A 93 -10.15 21.73 -21.57
C GLY A 93 -8.65 21.49 -21.49
N MET A 94 -7.93 22.15 -20.56
CA MET A 94 -6.49 21.89 -20.38
C MET A 94 -6.28 20.53 -19.72
N ALA A 95 -5.61 19.64 -20.43
CA ALA A 95 -5.05 18.40 -19.89
C ALA A 95 -3.56 18.36 -20.21
N THR A 96 -2.72 18.58 -19.20
CA THR A 96 -1.26 18.49 -19.29
C THR A 96 -0.80 17.27 -18.49
N GLY A 97 -0.92 16.09 -19.07
CA GLY A 97 -0.63 14.83 -18.39
C GLY A 97 -1.53 14.66 -17.14
N ALA A 98 -0.90 14.44 -15.99
CA ALA A 98 -1.57 14.23 -14.70
C ALA A 98 -2.01 15.53 -13.99
N HIS A 99 -1.71 16.71 -14.54
CA HIS A 99 -1.98 17.99 -13.90
C HIS A 99 -3.20 18.67 -14.55
N HIS A 100 -4.25 18.85 -13.76
CA HIS A 100 -5.49 19.46 -14.21
C HIS A 100 -5.69 20.80 -13.51
N PRO A 101 -5.84 21.92 -14.24
CA PRO A 101 -6.14 23.20 -13.63
C PRO A 101 -7.61 23.29 -13.23
N PHE A 102 -7.87 24.05 -12.17
CA PHE A 102 -9.19 24.49 -11.76
C PHE A 102 -9.15 25.97 -11.36
N VAL A 103 -10.32 26.58 -11.35
CA VAL A 103 -10.51 27.98 -10.95
C VAL A 103 -11.70 28.08 -10.02
N LEU A 104 -11.49 28.72 -8.87
CA LEU A 104 -12.53 29.01 -7.87
C LEU A 104 -12.77 30.51 -7.80
N ASN A 105 -14.00 30.92 -7.53
CA ASN A 105 -14.29 32.29 -7.11
C ASN A 105 -13.79 32.50 -5.68
N ALA A 106 -12.89 33.46 -5.45
CA ALA A 106 -12.26 33.65 -4.14
C ALA A 106 -13.24 34.11 -3.04
N ALA A 107 -14.39 34.70 -3.40
CA ALA A 107 -15.39 35.17 -2.44
C ALA A 107 -16.38 34.07 -2.02
N THR A 108 -16.63 33.09 -2.88
CA THR A 108 -17.63 32.03 -2.63
C THR A 108 -17.06 30.60 -2.60
N ALA A 109 -15.75 30.47 -2.86
CA ALA A 109 -15.03 29.22 -3.14
C ALA A 109 -15.72 28.27 -4.13
N GLN A 110 -16.65 28.79 -4.96
CA GLN A 110 -17.38 27.98 -5.93
C GLN A 110 -16.52 27.78 -7.18
N PRO A 111 -16.59 26.59 -7.82
CA PRO A 111 -15.81 26.32 -9.01
C PRO A 111 -16.42 27.07 -10.20
N VAL A 112 -15.55 27.72 -10.98
CA VAL A 112 -15.93 28.45 -12.21
C VAL A 112 -15.26 27.87 -13.46
N ALA A 113 -14.21 27.06 -13.29
CA ALA A 113 -13.59 26.24 -14.34
C ALA A 113 -12.92 25.02 -13.68
N TYR A 114 -12.94 23.85 -14.34
CA TYR A 114 -12.26 22.66 -13.84
C TYR A 114 -12.06 21.64 -14.97
N GLY A 115 -10.91 20.96 -14.96
CA GLY A 115 -10.66 19.80 -15.80
C GLY A 115 -11.63 18.64 -15.52
N ALA A 116 -11.91 17.83 -16.55
CA ALA A 116 -12.91 16.76 -16.54
C ALA A 116 -12.75 15.66 -15.47
N THR A 117 -11.64 15.64 -14.74
CA THR A 117 -11.33 14.69 -13.65
C THR A 117 -11.83 15.14 -12.28
N ILE A 118 -12.36 16.35 -12.14
CA ILE A 118 -12.93 16.82 -10.88
C ILE A 118 -14.45 16.92 -11.05
N SER A 119 -15.23 16.13 -10.31
CA SER A 119 -16.67 16.30 -10.32
C SER A 119 -17.03 17.71 -9.83
N ALA A 120 -18.03 18.36 -10.43
CA ALA A 120 -18.52 19.67 -9.98
C ALA A 120 -18.91 19.66 -8.48
N ASN A 121 -19.24 18.49 -7.94
CA ASN A 121 -19.64 18.28 -6.54
C ASN A 121 -18.44 18.24 -5.57
N SER A 122 -17.21 18.12 -6.06
CA SER A 122 -15.98 18.04 -5.25
C SER A 122 -15.21 19.36 -5.09
N LEU A 123 -15.66 20.47 -5.68
CA LEU A 123 -14.99 21.79 -5.61
C LEU A 123 -15.86 22.88 -4.96
N SER A 124 -16.58 22.59 -3.88
CA SER A 124 -17.32 23.62 -3.11
C SER A 124 -16.44 24.24 -2.00
N ASP A 125 -16.99 25.11 -1.13
CA ASP A 125 -16.36 25.51 0.15
C ASP A 125 -15.77 24.28 0.89
N ALA A 126 -16.41 23.11 0.73
CA ALA A 126 -15.95 21.84 1.28
C ALA A 126 -14.55 21.42 0.81
N PHE A 127 -14.16 21.74 -0.43
CA PHE A 127 -12.89 21.34 -1.03
C PHE A 127 -11.70 21.96 -0.31
N LEU A 128 -11.67 23.29 -0.20
CA LEU A 128 -10.61 23.98 0.53
C LEU A 128 -10.74 23.77 2.05
N SER A 129 -11.95 23.50 2.58
CA SER A 129 -12.11 23.16 3.99
C SER A 129 -11.58 21.77 4.36
N GLY A 130 -11.46 20.86 3.40
CA GLY A 130 -10.85 19.55 3.57
C GLY A 130 -9.32 19.57 3.49
N ALA A 131 -8.69 20.75 3.37
CA ALA A 131 -7.24 20.86 3.38
C ALA A 131 -6.68 20.61 4.77
N THR A 132 -5.44 20.14 4.81
CA THR A 132 -4.64 20.05 6.04
C THR A 132 -4.38 21.42 6.69
N LYS A 133 -4.53 22.50 5.91
CA LYS A 133 -4.44 23.89 6.36
C LYS A 133 -5.85 24.51 6.51
N PRO A 134 -6.22 25.13 7.64
CA PRO A 134 -7.54 25.74 7.80
C PRO A 134 -7.85 26.77 6.70
N TYR A 135 -9.09 26.79 6.21
CA TYR A 135 -9.52 27.70 5.13
C TYR A 135 -9.15 29.17 5.39
N ALA A 136 -9.34 29.66 6.62
CA ALA A 136 -8.98 31.02 6.99
C ALA A 136 -7.47 31.32 6.81
N GLN A 137 -6.61 30.34 7.10
CA GLN A 137 -5.18 30.46 6.90
C GLN A 137 -4.81 30.41 5.42
N ILE A 138 -5.44 29.53 4.62
CA ILE A 138 -5.26 29.49 3.15
C ILE A 138 -5.54 30.86 2.55
N ILE A 139 -6.67 31.49 2.93
CA ILE A 139 -7.06 32.81 2.43
C ILE A 139 -6.11 33.89 2.94
N ALA A 140 -5.59 33.78 4.17
CA ALA A 140 -4.57 34.71 4.67
C ALA A 140 -3.29 34.65 3.83
N ASP A 141 -2.76 33.44 3.58
CA ASP A 141 -1.57 33.22 2.75
C ASP A 141 -1.78 33.75 1.32
N LEU A 142 -2.93 33.44 0.70
CA LEU A 142 -3.25 33.92 -0.64
C LEU A 142 -3.35 35.45 -0.72
N ASN A 143 -3.87 36.11 0.31
CA ASN A 143 -3.94 37.57 0.33
C ASN A 143 -2.58 38.22 0.63
N GLN A 144 -1.72 37.55 1.40
CA GLN A 144 -0.41 38.06 1.78
C GLN A 144 0.62 37.87 0.67
N ASP A 145 0.72 36.65 0.14
CA ASP A 145 1.80 36.21 -0.74
C ASP A 145 1.32 36.04 -2.19
N GLY A 146 0.01 36.05 -2.43
CA GLY A 146 -0.60 35.86 -3.74
C GLY A 146 -0.69 34.39 -4.17
N HIS A 147 -0.12 33.47 -3.39
CA HIS A 147 -0.05 32.04 -3.68
C HIS A 147 0.15 31.24 -2.38
N THR A 148 -0.15 29.94 -2.41
CA THR A 148 0.15 29.02 -1.29
C THR A 148 0.11 27.57 -1.75
N TRP A 149 0.87 26.71 -1.07
CA TRP A 149 0.71 25.26 -1.16
C TRP A 149 -0.31 24.78 -0.14
N VAL A 150 -1.10 23.80 -0.58
CA VAL A 150 -2.15 23.13 0.21
C VAL A 150 -2.12 21.64 -0.11
N SER A 151 -2.62 20.83 0.81
CA SER A 151 -2.69 19.38 0.61
C SER A 151 -3.95 18.80 1.23
N TYR A 152 -4.40 17.69 0.66
CA TYR A 152 -5.66 17.02 0.98
C TYR A 152 -5.50 15.52 0.75
N VAL A 153 -6.28 14.71 1.44
CA VAL A 153 -6.56 13.35 0.98
C VAL A 153 -7.76 13.43 0.05
N PHE A 154 -7.55 13.04 -1.20
CA PHE A 154 -8.56 13.08 -2.24
C PHE A 154 -8.65 11.72 -2.92
N ALA A 155 -9.84 11.34 -3.38
CA ALA A 155 -10.01 10.14 -4.17
C ALA A 155 -9.29 10.35 -5.51
N SER A 156 -8.16 9.67 -5.72
CA SER A 156 -7.49 9.64 -7.01
C SER A 156 -8.42 8.93 -7.99
N PRO A 157 -8.98 9.61 -9.01
CA PRO A 157 -9.95 9.00 -9.92
C PRO A 157 -9.34 7.81 -10.67
N ASP A 158 -8.05 7.92 -11.00
CA ASP A 158 -7.33 6.93 -11.76
C ASP A 158 -6.87 5.76 -10.89
N ALA A 159 -6.35 6.03 -9.68
CA ALA A 159 -5.91 4.98 -8.76
C ALA A 159 -7.06 4.34 -7.96
N ARG A 160 -8.25 4.97 -7.97
CA ARG A 160 -9.47 4.56 -7.25
C ARG A 160 -9.23 4.31 -5.78
N THR A 161 -8.35 5.11 -5.18
CA THR A 161 -8.04 5.07 -3.77
C THR A 161 -7.83 6.48 -3.26
N GLN A 162 -8.04 6.67 -1.96
CA GLN A 162 -7.68 7.90 -1.28
C GLN A 162 -6.17 8.08 -1.35
N GLN A 163 -5.73 9.23 -1.86
CA GLN A 163 -4.32 9.59 -1.99
C GLN A 163 -4.08 11.01 -1.53
N HIS A 164 -2.91 11.24 -0.94
CA HIS A 164 -2.47 12.58 -0.62
C HIS A 164 -2.16 13.36 -1.90
N GLN A 165 -2.88 14.46 -2.13
CA GLN A 165 -2.69 15.37 -3.25
C GLN A 165 -2.06 16.68 -2.77
N ARG A 166 -0.97 17.09 -3.41
CA ARG A 166 -0.33 18.38 -3.22
C ARG A 166 -0.76 19.34 -4.33
N THR A 167 -1.22 20.52 -3.94
CA THR A 167 -1.85 21.48 -4.86
C THR A 167 -1.27 22.88 -4.66
N TRP A 168 -0.91 23.51 -5.77
CA TRP A 168 -0.51 24.91 -5.83
C TRP A 168 -1.75 25.76 -6.04
N LEU A 169 -1.90 26.82 -5.25
CA LEU A 169 -2.95 27.83 -5.42
C LEU A 169 -2.33 29.20 -5.69
N GLN A 170 -2.96 29.97 -6.57
CA GLN A 170 -2.58 31.34 -6.87
C GLN A 170 -3.80 32.25 -7.01
N LEU A 171 -3.81 33.38 -6.31
CA LEU A 171 -4.88 34.37 -6.34
C LEU A 171 -4.64 35.38 -7.48
N HIS A 172 -5.60 35.51 -8.38
CA HIS A 172 -5.57 36.48 -9.46
C HIS A 172 -6.97 37.01 -9.80
N ASP A 173 -7.14 38.34 -9.76
CA ASP A 173 -8.38 39.05 -10.12
C ASP A 173 -9.65 38.54 -9.41
N GLY A 174 -9.54 38.18 -8.14
CA GLY A 174 -10.66 37.63 -7.36
C GLY A 174 -10.98 36.16 -7.63
N TYR A 175 -10.10 35.45 -8.36
CA TYR A 175 -10.18 34.02 -8.60
C TYR A 175 -8.95 33.29 -8.05
N ILE A 176 -9.14 32.09 -7.54
CA ILE A 176 -8.07 31.18 -7.10
C ILE A 176 -7.85 30.18 -8.23
N PHE A 177 -6.70 30.23 -8.87
CA PHE A 177 -6.26 29.25 -9.84
C PHE A 177 -5.48 28.16 -9.11
N GLY A 178 -5.74 26.90 -9.42
CA GLY A 178 -5.01 25.81 -8.79
C GLY A 178 -4.80 24.62 -9.70
N SER A 179 -3.78 23.84 -9.38
CA SER A 179 -3.53 22.53 -9.95
C SER A 179 -2.71 21.72 -8.95
N GLY A 180 -2.73 20.40 -9.06
CA GLY A 180 -2.04 19.54 -8.12
C GLY A 180 -1.66 18.19 -8.71
N TYR A 181 -1.07 17.35 -7.86
CA TYR A 181 -0.62 16.02 -8.20
C TYR A 181 -0.70 15.09 -6.99
N HIS A 182 -0.94 13.80 -7.23
CA HIS A 182 -0.95 12.79 -6.19
C HIS A 182 0.48 12.38 -5.84
N LEU A 183 0.83 12.39 -4.55
CA LEU A 183 2.19 12.05 -4.12
C LEU A 183 2.60 10.63 -4.55
N PRO A 184 1.79 9.57 -4.37
CA PRO A 184 2.17 8.22 -4.80
C PRO A 184 2.50 8.15 -6.31
N ASP A 185 1.70 8.81 -7.15
CA ASP A 185 1.94 8.84 -8.60
C ASP A 185 3.28 9.54 -8.92
N SER A 186 3.53 10.72 -8.33
CA SER A 186 4.77 11.46 -8.55
C SER A 186 6.03 10.73 -8.09
N ARG A 187 5.96 9.97 -6.99
CA ARG A 187 7.08 9.14 -6.50
C ARG A 187 7.44 8.06 -7.51
N VAL A 188 6.43 7.40 -8.05
CA VAL A 188 6.61 6.37 -9.09
C VAL A 188 7.17 6.98 -10.37
N GLN A 189 6.60 8.09 -10.84
CA GLN A 189 7.10 8.79 -12.04
C GLN A 189 8.57 9.21 -11.87
N SER A 190 8.91 9.86 -10.76
CA SER A 190 10.28 10.25 -10.46
C SER A 190 11.24 9.06 -10.43
N LEU A 191 10.82 7.90 -9.90
CA LEU A 191 11.65 6.69 -9.90
C LEU A 191 11.85 6.10 -11.30
N VAL A 192 10.80 6.08 -12.15
CA VAL A 192 10.92 5.64 -13.54
C VAL A 192 11.83 6.58 -14.33
N GLU A 193 11.64 7.89 -14.18
CA GLU A 193 12.50 8.90 -14.79
C GLU A 193 13.95 8.76 -14.31
N GLY A 194 14.17 8.52 -13.02
CA GLY A 194 15.50 8.22 -12.47
C GLY A 194 16.13 6.97 -13.11
N ALA A 195 15.35 5.91 -13.35
CA ALA A 195 15.84 4.70 -14.03
C ALA A 195 16.16 4.96 -15.51
N VAL A 196 15.39 5.81 -16.18
CA VAL A 196 15.68 6.28 -17.55
C VAL A 196 16.97 7.10 -17.58
N LEU A 197 17.17 8.02 -16.64
CA LEU A 197 18.40 8.81 -16.51
C LEU A 197 19.63 7.94 -16.25
N LEU A 198 19.47 6.89 -15.44
CA LEU A 198 20.52 5.90 -15.21
C LEU A 198 20.87 5.15 -16.50
N HIS A 199 19.87 4.75 -17.30
CA HIS A 199 20.12 4.15 -18.61
C HIS A 199 20.76 5.12 -19.60
N GLN A 200 20.39 6.41 -19.60
CA GLN A 200 21.01 7.41 -20.47
C GLN A 200 22.49 7.62 -20.18
N SER A 201 22.89 7.49 -18.91
CA SER A 201 24.27 7.69 -18.46
C SER A 201 25.14 6.43 -18.58
N HIS A 202 24.56 5.24 -18.43
CA HIS A 202 25.29 3.96 -18.37
C HIS A 202 24.97 2.98 -19.51
N GLY A 203 23.98 3.27 -20.36
CA GLY A 203 23.45 2.31 -21.34
C GLY A 203 22.92 1.05 -20.66
N GLU A 204 23.16 -0.11 -21.26
CA GLU A 204 22.70 -1.40 -20.73
C GLU A 204 23.36 -1.79 -19.39
N GLU A 205 24.50 -1.20 -19.01
CA GLU A 205 25.12 -1.42 -17.68
C GLU A 205 24.18 -0.94 -16.55
N ALA A 206 23.24 -0.03 -16.84
CA ALA A 206 22.21 0.38 -15.89
C ALA A 206 21.33 -0.79 -15.41
N PHE A 207 21.16 -1.84 -16.22
CA PHE A 207 20.33 -2.99 -15.87
C PHE A 207 20.94 -3.82 -14.73
N ASP A 208 22.27 -3.92 -14.70
CA ASP A 208 23.01 -4.55 -13.60
C ASP A 208 22.97 -3.68 -12.33
N ILE A 209 22.97 -2.35 -12.47
CA ILE A 209 22.84 -1.43 -11.33
C ILE A 209 21.43 -1.51 -10.72
N ILE A 210 20.40 -1.63 -11.56
CA ILE A 210 19.01 -1.78 -11.12
C ILE A 210 18.78 -3.12 -10.44
N THR A 211 19.38 -4.20 -10.94
CA THR A 211 19.05 -5.57 -10.53
C THR A 211 19.93 -6.00 -9.35
N PRO A 212 19.36 -6.23 -8.16
CA PRO A 212 20.15 -6.70 -7.01
C PRO A 212 20.60 -8.15 -7.20
N GLU A 213 21.68 -8.56 -6.55
CA GLU A 213 22.18 -9.94 -6.61
C GLU A 213 21.22 -10.97 -5.98
N ARG A 214 20.36 -10.53 -5.06
CA ARG A 214 19.37 -11.33 -4.34
C ARG A 214 18.06 -10.55 -4.27
N PRO A 215 16.92 -11.21 -4.06
CA PRO A 215 15.67 -10.52 -3.82
C PRO A 215 15.83 -9.45 -2.73
N ALA A 216 15.44 -8.23 -3.05
CA ALA A 216 15.58 -7.10 -2.16
C ALA A 216 14.26 -6.83 -1.42
N TYR A 217 14.35 -6.50 -0.14
CA TYR A 217 13.32 -5.72 0.51
C TYR A 217 13.39 -4.32 -0.07
N THR A 218 12.27 -3.84 -0.58
CA THR A 218 12.18 -2.53 -1.24
C THR A 218 11.26 -1.70 -0.39
N ASP A 219 11.46 -0.39 -0.22
CA ASP A 219 10.52 0.44 0.56
C ASP A 219 9.20 0.70 -0.20
N ALA A 220 8.63 -0.35 -0.81
CA ALA A 220 7.47 -0.47 -1.72
C ALA A 220 7.67 -0.03 -3.18
N LEU A 221 8.70 0.75 -3.51
CA LEU A 221 8.97 1.22 -4.87
C LEU A 221 10.25 0.60 -5.45
N TYR A 222 10.17 0.02 -6.65
CA TYR A 222 11.33 -0.51 -7.35
C TYR A 222 11.16 -0.43 -8.87
N PRO A 223 12.22 -0.06 -9.61
CA PRO A 223 12.19 -0.06 -11.05
C PRO A 223 12.28 -1.48 -11.61
N PHE A 224 11.61 -1.74 -12.72
CA PHE A 224 11.80 -2.90 -13.57
C PHE A 224 11.78 -2.46 -15.03
N VAL A 225 12.49 -3.19 -15.88
CA VAL A 225 12.69 -2.84 -17.28
C VAL A 225 12.31 -4.04 -18.14
N LEU A 226 11.49 -3.81 -19.16
CA LEU A 226 11.13 -4.82 -20.15
C LEU A 226 11.72 -4.46 -21.51
N ASN A 227 12.15 -5.45 -22.30
CA ASN A 227 12.39 -5.22 -23.72
C ASN A 227 11.06 -4.90 -24.40
N SER A 228 10.97 -3.80 -25.17
CA SER A 228 9.68 -3.35 -25.72
C SER A 228 9.13 -4.25 -26.83
N THR A 229 9.95 -5.13 -27.40
CA THR A 229 9.54 -6.06 -28.47
C THR A 229 9.20 -7.45 -27.93
N THR A 230 10.05 -8.02 -27.06
CA THR A 230 9.85 -9.38 -26.54
C THR A 230 9.06 -9.42 -25.24
N LEU A 231 8.94 -8.27 -24.54
CA LEU A 231 8.37 -8.14 -23.20
C LEU A 231 9.11 -8.94 -22.13
N ALA A 232 10.29 -9.47 -22.46
CA ALA A 232 11.15 -10.13 -21.49
C ALA A 232 11.73 -9.09 -20.53
N THR A 233 11.68 -9.41 -19.24
CA THR A 233 12.26 -8.60 -18.18
C THR A 233 13.78 -8.54 -18.35
N THR A 234 14.31 -7.34 -18.50
CA THR A 234 15.74 -7.06 -18.71
C THR A 234 16.42 -6.59 -17.42
N ALA A 235 15.68 -5.92 -16.54
CA ALA A 235 16.14 -5.55 -15.20
C ALA A 235 14.98 -5.62 -14.21
N HIS A 236 15.22 -5.94 -12.94
CA HIS A 236 14.17 -5.96 -11.92
C HIS A 236 14.71 -5.65 -10.52
N GLY A 237 14.30 -4.52 -9.95
CA GLY A 237 14.84 -3.98 -8.69
C GLY A 237 14.51 -4.76 -7.41
N ALA A 238 13.49 -5.62 -7.43
CA ALA A 238 13.15 -6.48 -6.28
C ALA A 238 13.41 -7.98 -6.48
N PHE A 239 13.30 -8.50 -7.72
CA PHE A 239 13.21 -9.93 -8.01
C PHE A 239 14.14 -10.32 -9.17
N PRO A 240 15.43 -10.60 -8.88
CA PRO A 240 16.40 -10.96 -9.93
C PRO A 240 16.09 -12.29 -10.63
N ASP A 241 15.26 -13.16 -10.04
CA ASP A 241 14.76 -14.38 -10.67
C ASP A 241 13.79 -14.11 -11.84
N LYS A 242 13.28 -12.87 -11.98
CA LYS A 242 12.39 -12.49 -13.09
C LYS A 242 13.13 -12.16 -14.37
N ILE A 243 14.44 -12.00 -14.36
CA ILE A 243 15.22 -11.69 -15.56
C ILE A 243 14.97 -12.75 -16.65
N GLY A 244 14.63 -12.29 -17.85
CA GLY A 244 14.24 -13.13 -18.99
C GLY A 244 12.77 -13.56 -19.01
N ALA A 245 12.03 -13.45 -17.90
CA ALA A 245 10.62 -13.81 -17.83
C ALA A 245 9.71 -12.74 -18.44
N VAL A 246 8.57 -13.17 -19.00
CA VAL A 246 7.50 -12.29 -19.50
C VAL A 246 6.38 -12.22 -18.46
N PRO A 247 5.87 -11.03 -18.06
CA PRO A 247 4.87 -10.86 -17.00
C PRO A 247 3.44 -11.21 -17.46
N VAL A 248 3.23 -12.44 -17.93
CA VAL A 248 1.97 -12.90 -18.55
C VAL A 248 0.78 -13.01 -17.59
N THR A 249 1.02 -13.20 -16.29
CA THR A 249 -0.02 -13.31 -15.25
C THR A 249 -0.22 -12.03 -14.43
N SER A 250 0.47 -10.94 -14.81
CA SER A 250 0.41 -9.67 -14.08
C SER A 250 0.18 -8.52 -15.06
N LEU A 251 1.24 -7.83 -15.51
CA LEU A 251 1.14 -6.63 -16.34
C LEU A 251 0.34 -6.86 -17.63
N LEU A 252 0.49 -8.02 -18.29
CA LEU A 252 -0.24 -8.32 -19.52
C LEU A 252 -1.72 -8.66 -19.30
N GLN A 253 -2.13 -8.85 -18.04
CA GLN A 253 -3.51 -9.01 -17.58
C GLN A 253 -3.97 -7.78 -16.77
N GLY A 254 -3.40 -6.60 -17.06
CA GLY A 254 -3.76 -5.34 -16.40
C GLY A 254 -5.15 -4.81 -16.76
N ASP A 255 -5.43 -3.57 -16.34
CA ASP A 255 -6.74 -2.87 -16.47
C ASP A 255 -7.26 -2.76 -17.90
N ARG A 256 -6.43 -3.01 -18.90
CA ARG A 256 -6.83 -3.07 -20.30
C ARG A 256 -5.92 -4.02 -21.06
N PRO A 257 -6.39 -4.55 -22.21
CA PRO A 257 -5.58 -5.45 -23.02
C PRO A 257 -4.25 -4.82 -23.42
N TRP A 258 -3.17 -5.62 -23.40
CA TRP A 258 -1.83 -5.16 -23.77
C TRP A 258 -1.75 -4.34 -25.07
N PRO A 259 -2.46 -4.68 -26.18
CA PRO A 259 -2.41 -3.87 -27.40
C PRO A 259 -2.83 -2.41 -27.21
N GLN A 260 -3.70 -2.13 -26.24
CA GLN A 260 -4.08 -0.76 -25.90
C GLN A 260 -2.95 -0.05 -25.14
N ILE A 261 -2.35 -0.71 -24.15
CA ILE A 261 -1.20 -0.19 -23.39
C ILE A 261 -0.02 0.10 -24.32
N GLU A 262 0.26 -0.81 -25.25
CA GLU A 262 1.32 -0.66 -26.25
C GLU A 262 1.08 0.55 -27.16
N GLU A 263 -0.16 0.76 -27.60
CA GLU A 263 -0.51 1.94 -28.40
C GLU A 263 -0.32 3.24 -27.62
N GLU A 264 -0.72 3.29 -26.35
CA GLU A 264 -0.51 4.45 -25.48
C GLU A 264 0.99 4.72 -25.28
N LEU A 265 1.80 3.70 -24.98
CA LEU A 265 3.25 3.83 -24.90
C LEU A 265 3.88 4.35 -26.19
N ARG A 266 3.34 3.96 -27.35
CA ARG A 266 3.83 4.40 -28.66
C ARG A 266 3.42 5.83 -29.01
N VAL A 267 2.21 6.25 -28.60
CA VAL A 267 1.65 7.57 -28.93
C VAL A 267 2.11 8.63 -27.93
N ASP A 268 2.02 8.32 -26.64
CA ASP A 268 2.23 9.26 -25.54
C ASP A 268 3.63 9.09 -24.90
N GLY A 269 4.36 8.02 -25.25
CA GLY A 269 5.67 7.70 -24.66
C GLY A 269 5.58 7.09 -23.26
N SER A 270 4.38 7.04 -22.68
CA SER A 270 4.15 6.52 -21.33
C SER A 270 2.72 6.00 -21.15
N ALA A 271 2.50 5.18 -20.12
CA ALA A 271 1.18 4.66 -19.78
C ALA A 271 1.10 4.34 -18.27
N TRP A 272 -0.08 4.54 -17.68
CA TRP A 272 -0.40 4.02 -16.34
C TRP A 272 -1.12 2.68 -16.47
N VAL A 273 -0.75 1.67 -15.69
CA VAL A 273 -1.39 0.34 -15.73
C VAL A 273 -1.58 -0.18 -14.32
N SER A 274 -2.78 -0.67 -14.00
CA SER A 274 -3.06 -1.38 -12.76
C SER A 274 -3.15 -2.88 -13.01
N TYR A 275 -2.55 -3.69 -12.14
CA TYR A 275 -2.53 -5.15 -12.23
C TYR A 275 -2.23 -5.79 -10.87
N VAL A 276 -2.57 -7.06 -10.69
CA VAL A 276 -2.23 -7.79 -9.45
C VAL A 276 -0.79 -8.30 -9.54
N PHE A 277 -0.04 -8.11 -8.46
CA PHE A 277 1.31 -8.66 -8.34
C PHE A 277 1.63 -8.97 -6.89
N THR A 278 2.48 -9.97 -6.67
CA THR A 278 2.97 -10.29 -5.34
C THR A 278 3.84 -9.14 -4.83
N ASN A 279 3.50 -8.59 -3.67
CA ASN A 279 4.33 -7.60 -3.00
C ASN A 279 5.59 -8.28 -2.43
N PRO A 280 6.82 -7.82 -2.78
CA PRO A 280 8.07 -8.44 -2.33
C PRO A 280 8.22 -8.49 -0.83
N ASP A 281 7.68 -7.51 -0.12
CA ASP A 281 7.86 -7.39 1.31
C ASP A 281 6.80 -8.21 2.07
N THR A 282 5.52 -8.05 1.71
CA THR A 282 4.43 -8.75 2.41
C THR A 282 4.25 -10.21 1.95
N ARG A 283 4.74 -10.53 0.75
CA ARG A 283 4.50 -11.80 0.02
C ARG A 283 3.02 -12.09 -0.25
N THR A 284 2.19 -11.05 -0.27
CA THR A 284 0.76 -11.15 -0.58
C THR A 284 0.46 -10.58 -1.96
N ASP A 285 -0.54 -11.15 -2.64
CA ASP A 285 -0.99 -10.64 -3.94
C ASP A 285 -1.85 -9.39 -3.73
N GLN A 286 -1.36 -8.27 -4.25
CA GLN A 286 -1.96 -6.95 -4.04
C GLN A 286 -2.17 -6.26 -5.39
N LEU A 287 -3.18 -5.38 -5.44
CA LEU A 287 -3.33 -4.51 -6.60
C LEU A 287 -2.17 -3.50 -6.63
N LYS A 288 -1.41 -3.53 -7.72
CA LYS A 288 -0.29 -2.64 -8.02
C LYS A 288 -0.69 -1.69 -9.12
N ARG A 289 -0.36 -0.41 -8.95
CA ARG A 289 -0.48 0.61 -9.99
C ARG A 289 0.91 1.07 -10.42
N ALA A 290 1.18 0.96 -11.71
CA ALA A 290 2.50 1.21 -12.27
C ALA A 290 2.47 2.29 -13.36
N TYR A 291 3.51 3.11 -13.39
CA TYR A 291 3.83 3.99 -14.49
C TYR A 291 4.85 3.30 -15.39
N LEU A 292 4.63 3.35 -16.69
CA LEU A 292 5.49 2.80 -17.72
C LEU A 292 5.96 3.94 -18.63
N GLN A 293 7.22 3.93 -19.02
CA GLN A 293 7.81 4.88 -19.96
C GLN A 293 8.63 4.14 -21.03
N LEU A 294 8.34 4.39 -22.30
CA LEU A 294 9.07 3.83 -23.42
C LEU A 294 10.31 4.68 -23.73
N HIS A 295 11.50 4.07 -23.67
CA HIS A 295 12.76 4.74 -23.97
C HIS A 295 13.77 3.74 -24.57
N ASP A 296 14.40 4.10 -25.69
CA ASP A 296 15.47 3.33 -26.35
C ASP A 296 15.17 1.84 -26.60
N GLY A 297 13.91 1.50 -26.90
CA GLY A 297 13.51 0.10 -27.15
C GLY A 297 13.26 -0.72 -25.86
N TYR A 298 13.20 -0.04 -24.71
CA TYR A 298 12.88 -0.61 -23.42
C TYR A 298 11.68 0.12 -22.80
N ILE A 299 10.93 -0.60 -21.97
CA ILE A 299 9.85 -0.06 -21.15
C ILE A 299 10.37 -0.01 -19.72
N PHE A 300 10.64 1.19 -19.22
CA PHE A 300 11.00 1.45 -17.83
C PHE A 300 9.73 1.60 -17.02
N ALA A 301 9.64 0.91 -15.89
CA ALA A 301 8.43 0.92 -15.10
C ALA A 301 8.72 0.82 -13.62
N SER A 302 7.81 1.36 -12.83
CA SER A 302 7.75 1.20 -11.38
C SER A 302 6.30 1.36 -10.96
N GLY A 303 5.97 0.95 -9.74
CA GLY A 303 4.62 1.10 -9.23
C GLY A 303 4.55 0.94 -7.72
N TYR A 304 3.45 1.40 -7.15
CA TYR A 304 3.12 1.23 -5.74
C TYR A 304 1.96 0.24 -5.58
N TYR A 305 1.91 -0.40 -4.43
CA TYR A 305 0.77 -1.20 -4.01
C TYR A 305 -0.27 -0.31 -3.34
N LEU A 306 -1.55 -0.52 -3.64
CA LEU A 306 -2.63 0.34 -3.12
C LEU A 306 -2.68 0.39 -1.57
N PRO A 307 -2.53 -0.72 -0.84
CA PRO A 307 -2.48 -0.68 0.62
C PRO A 307 -1.35 0.22 1.16
N ASP A 308 -0.15 0.12 0.59
CA ASP A 308 1.00 0.94 0.98
C ASP A 308 0.74 2.42 0.70
N ALA A 309 0.16 2.74 -0.47
CA ALA A 309 -0.17 4.10 -0.84
C ALA A 309 -1.25 4.73 0.06
N ARG A 310 -2.23 3.96 0.53
CA ARG A 310 -3.26 4.41 1.49
C ARG A 310 -2.61 4.80 2.83
N VAL A 311 -1.78 3.92 3.38
CA VAL A 311 -1.06 4.16 4.64
C VAL A 311 -0.12 5.36 4.54
N GLN A 312 0.68 5.44 3.47
CA GLN A 312 1.57 6.57 3.26
C GLN A 312 0.80 7.89 3.13
N SER A 313 -0.35 7.88 2.45
CA SER A 313 -1.19 9.09 2.30
C SER A 313 -1.73 9.61 3.64
N VAL A 314 -2.12 8.71 4.55
CA VAL A 314 -2.54 9.08 5.92
C VAL A 314 -1.39 9.70 6.71
N VAL A 315 -0.16 9.17 6.56
CA VAL A 315 1.02 9.77 7.19
C VAL A 315 1.36 11.13 6.58
N ASP A 316 1.35 11.24 5.25
CA ASP A 316 1.63 12.49 4.53
C ASP A 316 0.64 13.60 4.94
N GLU A 317 -0.63 13.25 5.16
CA GLU A 317 -1.67 14.17 5.61
C GLU A 317 -1.35 14.73 7.00
N VAL A 318 -1.04 13.86 7.97
CA VAL A 318 -0.76 14.30 9.34
C VAL A 318 0.56 15.06 9.43
N VAL A 319 1.58 14.69 8.65
CA VAL A 319 2.82 15.47 8.52
C VAL A 319 2.53 16.85 7.94
N SER A 320 1.68 16.94 6.92
CA SER A 320 1.30 18.23 6.32
C SER A 320 0.50 19.12 7.27
N ALA A 321 -0.39 18.52 8.08
CA ALA A 321 -1.09 19.22 9.15
C ALA A 321 -0.12 19.74 10.22
N TYR A 322 0.84 18.91 10.64
CA TYR A 322 1.89 19.31 11.59
C TYR A 322 2.77 20.44 11.05
N ARG A 323 3.19 20.38 9.79
CA ARG A 323 3.95 21.48 9.15
C ARG A 323 3.20 22.80 9.15
N SER A 324 1.88 22.74 9.02
CA SER A 324 1.02 23.94 8.96
C SER A 324 0.66 24.50 10.34
N LEU A 325 0.46 23.65 11.34
CA LEU A 325 -0.14 24.00 12.63
C LEU A 325 0.78 23.72 13.83
N GLY A 326 1.93 23.11 13.62
CA GLY A 326 2.79 22.57 14.68
C GLY A 326 2.03 21.55 15.53
N THR A 327 2.29 21.55 16.84
CA THR A 327 1.70 20.61 17.79
C THR A 327 0.19 20.78 17.98
N GLU A 328 -0.44 21.85 17.50
CA GLU A 328 -1.91 21.97 17.52
C GLU A 328 -2.58 20.89 16.66
N SER A 329 -1.89 20.39 15.62
CA SER A 329 -2.33 19.24 14.83
C SER A 329 -2.54 17.96 15.65
N PHE A 330 -1.88 17.83 16.80
CA PHE A 330 -1.99 16.64 17.65
C PHE A 330 -3.38 16.56 18.27
N ASP A 331 -3.97 17.70 18.63
CA ASP A 331 -5.32 17.75 19.19
C ASP A 331 -6.38 17.52 18.11
N ILE A 332 -6.12 17.98 16.88
CA ILE A 332 -6.95 17.63 15.72
C ILE A 332 -6.96 16.12 15.53
N LEU A 333 -5.80 15.46 15.52
CA LEU A 333 -5.72 14.00 15.39
C LEU A 333 -6.42 13.26 16.54
N LYS A 334 -6.32 13.74 17.79
CA LYS A 334 -7.02 13.13 18.93
C LYS A 334 -8.54 13.35 18.88
N SER A 335 -8.98 14.42 18.23
CA SER A 335 -10.39 14.83 18.14
C SER A 335 -11.10 14.28 16.90
N GLY A 336 -10.34 13.96 15.85
CA GLY A 336 -10.83 13.37 14.60
C GLY A 336 -10.70 11.85 14.66
N ALA A 337 -11.72 11.06 14.36
CA ALA A 337 -13.09 11.34 13.98
C ALA A 337 -13.93 10.11 14.37
N ASP A 338 -15.24 10.14 14.13
CA ASP A 338 -16.10 8.96 14.03
C ASP A 338 -15.65 8.08 12.83
N LEU A 339 -14.39 7.65 12.82
CA LEU A 339 -13.88 6.71 11.84
C LEU A 339 -14.61 5.40 12.11
N VAL A 340 -15.39 5.00 11.10
CA VAL A 340 -15.78 3.62 10.82
C VAL A 340 -14.58 2.71 11.09
N GLU A 341 -14.82 1.44 11.42
CA GLU A 341 -13.84 0.39 11.78
C GLU A 341 -12.68 0.13 10.77
N ASP A 342 -12.00 1.18 10.31
CA ASP A 342 -10.86 1.18 9.41
C ASP A 342 -9.58 0.99 10.23
N PRO A 343 -8.81 -0.07 9.96
CA PRO A 343 -7.52 -0.30 10.62
C PRO A 343 -6.44 0.73 10.24
N ILE A 344 -6.64 1.54 9.19
CA ILE A 344 -5.68 2.55 8.72
C ILE A 344 -5.97 3.88 9.41
N TYR A 345 -5.17 4.19 10.43
CA TYR A 345 -5.24 5.46 11.16
C TYR A 345 -3.83 5.97 11.48
N ALA A 346 -3.71 7.27 11.74
CA ALA A 346 -2.44 7.89 12.08
C ALA A 346 -2.15 7.84 13.59
N THR A 347 -0.87 7.69 13.94
CA THR A 347 -0.33 7.82 15.30
C THR A 347 0.94 8.66 15.25
N ILE A 348 1.05 9.61 16.18
CA ILE A 348 2.24 10.44 16.37
C ILE A 348 2.93 9.99 17.65
N LEU A 349 4.22 9.70 17.55
CA LEU A 349 5.05 9.17 18.62
C LEU A 349 6.24 10.10 18.88
N GLY A 350 6.69 10.11 20.14
CA GLY A 350 8.03 10.59 20.46
C GLY A 350 9.09 9.62 19.92
N VAL A 351 10.33 10.10 19.80
CA VAL A 351 11.49 9.26 19.42
C VAL A 351 11.77 8.12 20.41
N ASP A 352 11.19 8.19 21.61
CA ASP A 352 11.20 7.14 22.63
C ASP A 352 10.08 6.09 22.44
N GLY A 353 9.28 6.22 21.37
CA GLY A 353 8.14 5.35 21.05
C GLY A 353 6.87 5.64 21.84
N THR A 354 6.85 6.69 22.67
CA THR A 354 5.66 7.08 23.44
C THR A 354 4.61 7.70 22.51
N ILE A 355 3.36 7.23 22.58
CA ILE A 355 2.24 7.83 21.82
C ILE A 355 1.95 9.24 22.36
N LEU A 356 2.01 10.23 21.47
CA LEU A 356 1.69 11.64 21.74
C LEU A 356 0.31 12.03 21.22
N ALA A 357 -0.11 11.43 20.12
CA ALA A 357 -1.45 11.56 19.54
C ALA A 357 -1.82 10.29 18.77
N ASN A 358 -3.10 9.93 18.78
CA ASN A 358 -3.59 8.71 18.16
C ASN A 358 -4.99 8.94 17.59
N GLY A 359 -5.16 8.64 16.30
CA GLY A 359 -6.43 8.75 15.58
C GLY A 359 -7.20 7.42 15.49
N ALA A 360 -6.84 6.41 16.26
CA ALA A 360 -7.56 5.13 16.27
C ALA A 360 -9.01 5.32 16.73
N PRO A 361 -9.96 4.49 16.24
CA PRO A 361 -11.35 4.54 16.70
C PRO A 361 -11.46 4.31 18.21
N THR A 362 -12.46 4.90 18.87
CA THR A 362 -12.60 4.93 20.35
C THR A 362 -12.36 3.60 21.08
N PRO A 363 -12.81 2.42 20.60
CA PRO A 363 -12.52 1.13 21.25
C PRO A 363 -11.02 0.74 21.25
N ALA A 364 -10.24 1.28 20.31
CA ALA A 364 -8.83 0.99 20.09
C ALA A 364 -7.89 1.92 20.86
N ILE A 365 -8.32 3.14 21.21
CA ILE A 365 -7.46 4.14 21.88
C ILE A 365 -6.87 3.60 23.20
N SER A 366 -7.66 2.87 23.98
CA SER A 366 -7.19 2.29 25.26
C SER A 366 -6.27 1.07 25.10
N LYS A 367 -6.23 0.50 23.89
CA LYS A 367 -5.44 -0.71 23.54
C LYS A 367 -4.27 -0.40 22.61
N ALA A 368 -4.18 0.82 22.09
CA ALA A 368 -3.08 1.24 21.24
C ALA A 368 -1.77 1.10 22.01
N GLN A 369 -0.92 0.23 21.52
CA GLN A 369 0.43 0.07 22.05
C GLN A 369 1.31 1.11 21.36
N GLY A 370 2.20 1.76 22.13
CA GLY A 370 3.27 2.54 21.52
C GLY A 370 4.15 1.63 20.66
N LEU A 371 5.12 2.21 19.95
CA LEU A 371 6.16 1.35 19.37
C LEU A 371 6.85 0.65 20.53
N ALA A 372 6.82 -0.68 20.55
CA ALA A 372 7.52 -1.45 21.57
C ALA A 372 9.03 -1.20 21.40
N VAL A 373 9.56 -0.22 22.14
CA VAL A 373 11.00 0.05 22.22
C VAL A 373 11.68 -0.90 23.23
N GLU A 374 11.05 -2.04 23.54
CA GLU A 374 11.58 -3.01 24.50
C GLU A 374 12.73 -3.83 23.90
N ARG A 375 13.94 -3.35 24.23
CA ARG A 375 15.22 -4.00 24.54
C ARG A 375 15.87 -5.03 23.62
N ASP A 376 15.21 -5.64 22.63
CA ASP A 376 15.81 -6.82 21.98
C ASP A 376 15.72 -6.84 20.44
N ARG A 377 14.74 -6.15 19.82
CA ARG A 377 15.01 -5.54 18.50
C ARG A 377 15.99 -4.42 18.79
N SER A 378 17.22 -4.41 18.28
CA SER A 378 18.13 -3.26 18.48
C SER A 378 17.37 -1.99 18.09
N PRO A 379 16.91 -1.15 19.04
CA PRO A 379 16.15 0.06 18.71
C PRO A 379 17.02 1.03 17.91
N LEU A 380 18.34 0.81 18.00
CA LEU A 380 19.41 1.41 17.22
C LEU A 380 19.32 1.15 15.71
N LEU A 381 18.69 0.05 15.25
CA LEU A 381 18.54 -0.25 13.82
C LEU A 381 17.37 0.51 13.23
N ILE A 382 16.14 0.35 13.75
CA ILE A 382 14.96 1.10 13.26
C ILE A 382 15.19 2.61 13.37
N TYR A 383 15.69 3.07 14.52
CA TYR A 383 15.98 4.49 14.71
C TYR A 383 17.18 4.96 13.86
N GLY A 384 18.16 4.07 13.62
CA GLY A 384 19.28 4.33 12.72
C GLY A 384 18.84 4.48 11.27
N ASP A 385 17.97 3.60 10.78
CA ASP A 385 17.36 3.65 9.45
C ASP A 385 16.46 4.89 9.32
N LEU A 386 15.64 5.19 10.33
CA LEU A 386 14.84 6.43 10.37
C LEU A 386 15.70 7.70 10.32
N ILE A 387 16.83 7.75 11.03
CA ILE A 387 17.76 8.91 10.94
C ILE A 387 18.42 8.97 9.57
N ARG A 388 18.79 7.81 8.99
CA ARG A 388 19.48 7.74 7.71
C ARG A 388 18.58 8.13 6.55
N ASP A 389 17.37 7.56 6.51
CA ASP A 389 16.49 7.57 5.34
C ASP A 389 15.25 8.47 5.57
N GLY A 390 14.99 8.89 6.80
CA GLY A 390 13.82 9.70 7.18
C GLY A 390 12.53 8.89 7.33
N HIS A 391 12.51 7.63 6.91
CA HIS A 391 11.35 6.75 6.93
C HIS A 391 11.76 5.28 6.91
N VAL A 392 10.83 4.39 7.29
CA VAL A 392 11.03 2.93 7.20
C VAL A 392 9.68 2.20 7.27
N TRP A 393 9.58 1.06 6.56
CA TRP A 393 8.51 0.10 6.76
C TRP A 393 8.89 -0.92 7.84
N VAL A 394 7.98 -1.20 8.77
CA VAL A 394 8.15 -2.24 9.78
C VAL A 394 6.99 -3.21 9.77
N GLU A 395 7.27 -4.48 10.04
CA GLU A 395 6.25 -5.52 10.24
C GLU A 395 6.39 -6.12 11.64
N ASP A 396 5.27 -6.25 12.32
CA ASP A 396 5.18 -6.77 13.67
C ASP A 396 3.80 -7.34 13.98
N ILE A 397 3.75 -8.29 14.92
CA ILE A 397 2.50 -8.83 15.42
C ILE A 397 1.84 -7.78 16.31
N ASN A 398 0.58 -7.47 16.03
CA ASN A 398 -0.21 -6.49 16.76
C ASN A 398 -1.57 -7.08 17.09
N LEU A 399 -2.14 -6.68 18.23
CA LEU A 399 -3.53 -6.96 18.53
C LEU A 399 -4.42 -6.14 17.59
N HIS A 400 -5.16 -6.82 16.72
CA HIS A 400 -6.10 -6.17 15.83
C HIS A 400 -7.22 -5.51 16.67
N PRO A 401 -7.49 -4.20 16.51
CA PRO A 401 -8.36 -3.45 17.44
C PRO A 401 -9.83 -3.88 17.41
N ILE A 402 -10.30 -4.43 16.28
CA ILE A 402 -11.69 -4.88 16.10
C ILE A 402 -11.85 -6.38 16.38
N THR A 403 -11.10 -7.26 15.70
CA THR A 403 -11.20 -8.72 15.90
C THR A 403 -10.63 -9.18 17.25
N LEU A 404 -9.79 -8.37 17.90
CA LEU A 404 -9.08 -8.71 19.13
C LEU A 404 -8.21 -9.97 19.01
N THR A 405 -7.73 -10.25 17.81
CA THR A 405 -6.79 -11.33 17.51
C THR A 405 -5.43 -10.77 17.15
N GLU A 406 -4.38 -11.54 17.42
CA GLU A 406 -3.04 -11.17 16.98
C GLU A 406 -2.94 -11.32 15.45
N GLN A 407 -2.52 -10.26 14.79
CA GLN A 407 -2.37 -10.22 13.34
C GLN A 407 -1.07 -9.50 12.96
N ILE A 408 -0.56 -9.79 11.76
CA ILE A 408 0.60 -9.09 11.23
C ILE A 408 0.16 -7.72 10.72
N ARG A 409 0.75 -6.69 11.31
CA ARG A 409 0.58 -5.31 10.89
C ARG A 409 1.84 -4.84 10.18
N ARG A 410 1.65 -4.19 9.04
CA ARG A 410 2.70 -3.46 8.33
C ARG A 410 2.50 -1.97 8.58
N THR A 411 3.54 -1.30 9.07
CA THR A 411 3.48 0.09 9.53
C THR A 411 4.54 0.93 8.82
N TRP A 412 4.11 2.04 8.24
CA TRP A 412 4.99 3.08 7.71
C TRP A 412 5.36 4.04 8.84
N LEU A 413 6.65 4.26 9.04
CA LEU A 413 7.19 5.22 9.99
C LEU A 413 7.89 6.35 9.23
N PHE A 414 7.62 7.60 9.61
CA PHE A 414 8.22 8.80 9.02
C PHE A 414 8.73 9.72 10.13
N LEU A 415 10.03 10.04 10.13
CA LEU A 415 10.67 10.90 11.11
C LEU A 415 10.69 12.35 10.62
N TYR A 416 10.08 13.25 11.39
CA TYR A 416 10.12 14.69 11.11
C TYR A 416 10.05 15.50 12.41
N ASP A 417 10.96 16.48 12.55
CA ASP A 417 11.01 17.40 13.68
C ASP A 417 11.00 16.70 15.06
N ASP A 418 11.82 15.65 15.20
CA ASP A 418 11.91 14.79 16.39
C ASP A 418 10.60 14.07 16.78
N TYR A 419 9.68 13.90 15.82
CA TYR A 419 8.48 13.08 15.96
C TYR A 419 8.44 11.97 14.92
N ILE A 420 7.91 10.82 15.31
CA ILE A 420 7.64 9.71 14.40
C ILE A 420 6.14 9.73 14.07
N PHE A 421 5.83 9.98 12.81
CA PHE A 421 4.49 9.88 12.25
C PHE A 421 4.32 8.47 11.68
N SER A 422 3.19 7.84 11.98
CA SER A 422 2.99 6.46 11.59
C SER A 422 1.55 6.14 11.22
N SER A 423 1.39 5.19 10.32
CA SER A 423 0.13 4.52 10.03
C SER A 423 0.44 3.12 9.52
N GLY A 424 -0.53 2.21 9.54
CA GLY A 424 -0.30 0.84 9.12
C GLY A 424 -1.59 0.09 8.86
N TYR A 425 -1.48 -1.04 8.17
CA TYR A 425 -2.58 -1.95 7.87
C TYR A 425 -2.26 -3.37 8.32
N PHE A 426 -3.30 -4.17 8.57
CA PHE A 426 -3.14 -5.61 8.80
C PHE A 426 -3.12 -6.36 7.47
N HIS A 427 -2.28 -7.38 7.33
CA HIS A 427 -2.10 -8.09 6.05
C HIS A 427 -3.43 -8.65 5.54
N ALA A 428 -4.18 -9.34 6.40
CA ALA A 428 -5.48 -9.91 6.04
C ALA A 428 -6.47 -8.84 5.55
N ASP A 429 -6.59 -7.71 6.26
CA ASP A 429 -7.45 -6.59 5.85
C ASP A 429 -7.02 -6.03 4.48
N SER A 430 -5.71 -5.92 4.21
CA SER A 430 -5.18 -5.40 2.94
C SER A 430 -5.39 -6.35 1.75
N GLU A 431 -5.32 -7.66 1.98
CA GLU A 431 -5.58 -8.68 0.95
C GLU A 431 -7.04 -8.65 0.54
N VAL A 432 -7.93 -8.53 1.52
CA VAL A 432 -9.38 -8.39 1.32
C VAL A 432 -9.72 -7.15 0.51
N GLN A 433 -9.17 -6.00 0.92
CA GLN A 433 -9.36 -4.76 0.15
C GLN A 433 -8.80 -4.90 -1.27
N SER A 434 -7.64 -5.54 -1.44
CA SER A 434 -7.05 -5.78 -2.77
C SER A 434 -7.92 -6.66 -3.66
N GLN A 435 -8.61 -7.67 -3.10
CA GLN A 435 -9.56 -8.49 -3.84
C GLN A 435 -10.83 -7.73 -4.23
N VAL A 436 -11.33 -6.86 -3.35
CA VAL A 436 -12.44 -5.96 -3.68
C VAL A 436 -12.04 -4.97 -4.77
N ASP A 437 -10.86 -4.36 -4.64
CA ASP A 437 -10.30 -3.46 -5.65
C ASP A 437 -10.17 -4.16 -7.01
N ARG A 438 -9.72 -5.43 -7.01
CA ARG A 438 -9.66 -6.29 -8.21
C ARG A 438 -11.05 -6.57 -8.79
N ALA A 439 -12.05 -6.87 -7.97
CA ALA A 439 -13.41 -7.14 -8.45
C ALA A 439 -14.06 -5.90 -9.07
N VAL A 440 -13.89 -4.73 -8.44
CA VAL A 440 -14.31 -3.44 -9.00
C VAL A 440 -13.56 -3.15 -10.30
N PHE A 441 -12.26 -3.44 -10.34
CA PHE A 441 -11.44 -3.32 -11.53
C PHE A 441 -11.97 -4.14 -12.71
N LEU A 442 -12.37 -5.40 -12.48
CA LEU A 442 -12.97 -6.25 -13.51
C LEU A 442 -14.28 -5.62 -14.00
N TYR A 443 -15.11 -5.14 -13.08
CA TYR A 443 -16.39 -4.51 -13.41
C TYR A 443 -16.24 -3.25 -14.25
N VAL A 444 -15.33 -2.34 -13.91
CA VAL A 444 -15.17 -1.11 -14.71
C VAL A 444 -14.67 -1.44 -16.12
N THR A 445 -13.87 -2.49 -16.27
CA THR A 445 -13.29 -2.89 -17.56
C THR A 445 -14.30 -3.63 -18.45
N HIS A 446 -15.13 -4.47 -17.85
CA HIS A 446 -15.99 -5.41 -18.57
C HIS A 446 -17.50 -5.17 -18.36
N GLY A 447 -17.87 -4.18 -17.56
CA GLY A 447 -19.25 -3.96 -17.10
C GLY A 447 -19.80 -5.20 -16.38
N GLN A 448 -21.07 -5.50 -16.62
CA GLN A 448 -21.75 -6.67 -16.04
C GLN A 448 -21.12 -8.01 -16.46
N ALA A 449 -20.37 -8.09 -17.57
CA ALA A 449 -19.67 -9.33 -17.93
C ALA A 449 -18.61 -9.73 -16.89
N ALA A 450 -18.18 -8.82 -16.03
CA ALA A 450 -17.32 -9.13 -14.90
C ALA A 450 -17.98 -10.07 -13.89
N PHE A 451 -19.30 -10.10 -13.78
CA PHE A 451 -20.00 -11.00 -12.84
C PHE A 451 -19.80 -12.46 -13.21
N ASP A 452 -19.80 -12.78 -14.51
CA ASP A 452 -19.46 -14.09 -15.02
C ASP A 452 -17.96 -14.41 -14.85
N MET A 453 -17.08 -13.40 -14.96
CA MET A 453 -15.64 -13.59 -14.74
C MET A 453 -15.29 -13.84 -13.27
N ILE A 454 -16.05 -13.25 -12.36
CA ILE A 454 -15.91 -13.45 -10.91
C ILE A 454 -16.47 -14.81 -10.51
N THR A 455 -17.58 -15.25 -11.13
CA THR A 455 -18.29 -16.44 -10.70
C THR A 455 -17.77 -17.68 -11.42
N PRO A 456 -17.18 -18.66 -10.71
CA PRO A 456 -16.73 -19.89 -11.34
C PRO A 456 -17.91 -20.76 -11.80
N ASP A 457 -17.66 -21.60 -12.80
CA ASP A 457 -18.66 -22.55 -13.36
C ASP A 457 -19.16 -23.56 -12.32
N GLN A 458 -18.32 -23.91 -11.35
CA GLN A 458 -18.60 -24.82 -10.24
C GLN A 458 -18.11 -24.18 -8.94
N ALA A 459 -18.63 -24.64 -7.80
CA ALA A 459 -18.07 -24.22 -6.52
C ALA A 459 -16.58 -24.57 -6.48
N VAL A 460 -15.77 -23.67 -5.92
CA VAL A 460 -14.34 -23.91 -5.76
C VAL A 460 -14.17 -24.94 -4.64
N ASP A 461 -13.82 -26.16 -5.01
CA ASP A 461 -13.35 -27.18 -4.06
C ASP A 461 -11.92 -26.79 -3.67
N GLU A 462 -11.79 -26.27 -2.45
CA GLU A 462 -10.55 -26.14 -1.68
C GLU A 462 -9.54 -25.11 -2.25
N GLN A 463 -8.94 -24.30 -1.36
CA GLN A 463 -7.79 -23.41 -1.58
C GLN A 463 -8.06 -21.92 -1.89
N ALA A 464 -9.26 -21.40 -1.65
CA ALA A 464 -9.47 -19.95 -1.73
C ALA A 464 -10.49 -19.43 -0.71
N ALA A 465 -10.14 -19.45 0.59
CA ALA A 465 -10.91 -18.79 1.66
C ALA A 465 -11.15 -17.29 1.42
N LEU A 466 -10.28 -16.65 0.63
CA LEU A 466 -10.39 -15.28 0.18
C LEU A 466 -10.97 -15.22 -1.24
N TYR A 467 -12.22 -14.77 -1.38
CA TYR A 467 -12.93 -14.68 -2.66
C TYR A 467 -13.80 -13.41 -2.73
N PRO A 468 -13.99 -12.82 -3.92
CA PRO A 468 -14.91 -11.72 -4.11
C PRO A 468 -16.36 -12.21 -4.29
N PHE A 469 -17.32 -11.38 -3.89
CA PHE A 469 -18.74 -11.51 -4.23
C PHE A 469 -19.33 -10.12 -4.45
N VAL A 470 -20.43 -10.05 -5.19
CA VAL A 470 -21.08 -8.79 -5.58
C VAL A 470 -22.57 -8.91 -5.30
N MET A 471 -23.15 -7.87 -4.71
CA MET A 471 -24.60 -7.77 -4.47
C MET A 471 -25.18 -6.52 -5.14
N ASP A 472 -26.44 -6.56 -5.54
CA ASP A 472 -27.20 -5.35 -5.86
C ASP A 472 -27.42 -4.51 -4.59
N PHE A 473 -27.13 -3.20 -4.66
CA PHE A 473 -27.20 -2.32 -3.49
C PHE A 473 -28.63 -2.16 -2.95
N VAL A 474 -29.64 -2.23 -3.81
CA VAL A 474 -31.04 -1.97 -3.45
C VAL A 474 -31.72 -3.23 -2.94
N THR A 475 -31.56 -4.35 -3.64
CA THR A 475 -32.22 -5.63 -3.30
C THR A 475 -31.40 -6.50 -2.35
N SER A 476 -30.09 -6.25 -2.25
CA SER A 476 -29.12 -7.14 -1.59
C SER A 476 -29.02 -8.54 -2.21
N GLU A 477 -29.53 -8.72 -3.43
CA GLU A 477 -29.41 -9.97 -4.19
C GLU A 477 -27.96 -10.16 -4.64
N THR A 478 -27.42 -11.36 -4.43
CA THR A 478 -26.06 -11.70 -4.89
C THR A 478 -26.07 -11.84 -6.41
N VAL A 479 -25.26 -11.04 -7.11
CA VAL A 479 -25.17 -11.04 -8.58
C VAL A 479 -23.91 -11.75 -9.09
N ALA A 480 -22.90 -11.90 -8.24
CA ALA A 480 -21.69 -12.67 -8.53
C ALA A 480 -21.12 -13.25 -7.24
N HIS A 481 -20.53 -14.45 -7.29
CA HIS A 481 -19.92 -15.04 -6.10
C HIS A 481 -18.76 -15.98 -6.46
N GLY A 482 -17.56 -15.64 -5.99
CA GLY A 482 -16.30 -16.29 -6.38
C GLY A 482 -16.04 -17.69 -5.83
N ALA A 483 -16.74 -18.12 -4.77
CA ALA A 483 -16.65 -19.50 -4.25
C ALA A 483 -17.93 -20.34 -4.42
N TYR A 484 -19.11 -19.72 -4.24
CA TYR A 484 -20.42 -20.39 -4.20
C TYR A 484 -21.36 -19.86 -5.30
N PRO A 485 -21.25 -20.35 -6.55
CA PRO A 485 -22.10 -19.89 -7.67
C PRO A 485 -23.60 -20.15 -7.44
N HIS A 486 -23.95 -21.12 -6.59
CA HIS A 486 -25.34 -21.41 -6.23
C HIS A 486 -26.00 -20.30 -5.40
N LEU A 487 -25.24 -19.32 -4.89
CA LEU A 487 -25.77 -18.16 -4.15
C LEU A 487 -26.21 -17.02 -5.08
N ILE A 488 -25.96 -17.10 -6.39
CA ILE A 488 -26.47 -16.09 -7.33
C ILE A 488 -28.00 -16.08 -7.26
N GLY A 489 -28.57 -14.88 -7.09
CA GLY A 489 -30.01 -14.66 -6.92
C GLY A 489 -30.49 -14.73 -5.47
N GLU A 490 -29.63 -15.13 -4.54
CA GLU A 490 -29.98 -15.25 -3.12
C GLU A 490 -29.62 -13.97 -2.35
N VAL A 491 -30.40 -13.68 -1.31
CA VAL A 491 -30.14 -12.59 -0.35
C VAL A 491 -29.53 -13.18 0.92
N PRO A 492 -28.38 -12.67 1.43
CA PRO A 492 -27.66 -13.23 2.58
C PRO A 492 -28.32 -12.91 3.93
N THR A 493 -29.60 -13.28 4.08
CA THR A 493 -30.45 -12.99 5.24
C THR A 493 -30.05 -13.73 6.52
N LEU A 494 -29.30 -14.83 6.41
CA LEU A 494 -28.83 -15.66 7.52
C LEU A 494 -27.34 -15.46 7.86
N SER A 495 -26.64 -14.59 7.14
CA SER A 495 -25.21 -14.33 7.34
C SER A 495 -24.95 -12.83 7.47
N LEU A 496 -24.59 -12.15 6.37
CA LEU A 496 -24.23 -10.74 6.36
C LEU A 496 -25.29 -9.84 7.02
N HIS A 497 -26.58 -10.10 6.80
CA HIS A 497 -27.68 -9.30 7.38
C HIS A 497 -27.88 -9.51 8.88
N GLN A 498 -27.30 -10.57 9.45
CA GLN A 498 -27.30 -10.89 10.88
C GLN A 498 -25.92 -10.67 11.52
N GLY A 499 -24.99 -10.03 10.79
CA GLY A 499 -23.67 -9.72 11.30
C GLY A 499 -23.65 -8.63 12.37
N ALA A 500 -22.45 -8.18 12.69
CA ALA A 500 -22.20 -7.07 13.62
C ALA A 500 -22.94 -5.78 13.22
N LYS A 501 -23.21 -5.60 11.93
CA LYS A 501 -24.00 -4.49 11.37
C LYS A 501 -25.22 -5.02 10.64
N THR A 502 -26.37 -4.39 10.86
CA THR A 502 -27.57 -4.66 10.06
C THR A 502 -27.40 -4.14 8.63
N TRP A 503 -28.12 -4.71 7.67
CA TRP A 503 -28.06 -4.25 6.28
C TRP A 503 -28.36 -2.74 6.10
N PRO A 504 -29.38 -2.14 6.78
CA PRO A 504 -29.58 -0.69 6.71
C PRO A 504 -28.40 0.14 7.20
N GLN A 505 -27.68 -0.30 8.25
CA GLN A 505 -26.47 0.38 8.72
C GLN A 505 -25.35 0.27 7.70
N ILE A 506 -25.17 -0.90 7.09
CA ILE A 506 -24.20 -1.09 6.00
C ILE A 506 -24.53 -0.15 4.84
N GLN A 507 -25.80 -0.05 4.42
CA GLN A 507 -26.20 0.84 3.33
C GLN A 507 -25.96 2.31 3.65
N GLU A 508 -26.24 2.75 4.89
CA GLU A 508 -25.96 4.11 5.35
C GLU A 508 -24.46 4.44 5.27
N GLU A 509 -23.61 3.55 5.79
CA GLU A 509 -22.16 3.74 5.75
C GLU A 509 -21.59 3.69 4.32
N LEU A 510 -22.10 2.80 3.47
CA LEU A 510 -21.70 2.72 2.06
C LEU A 510 -22.06 4.00 1.29
N LEU A 511 -23.22 4.61 1.56
CA LEU A 511 -23.60 5.88 0.94
C LEU A 511 -22.79 7.06 1.48
N ALA A 512 -22.43 7.03 2.76
CA ALA A 512 -21.67 8.10 3.40
C ALA A 512 -20.17 8.07 3.07
N HIS A 513 -19.59 6.87 2.98
CA HIS A 513 -18.13 6.67 2.95
C HIS A 513 -17.64 5.87 1.74
N GLY A 514 -18.54 5.28 0.95
CA GLY A 514 -18.20 4.42 -0.18
C GLY A 514 -17.82 2.99 0.21
N GLY A 515 -17.33 2.75 1.43
CA GLY A 515 -16.96 1.42 1.91
C GLY A 515 -17.19 1.22 3.42
N THR A 516 -17.29 -0.03 3.86
CA THR A 516 -17.44 -0.39 5.27
C THR A 516 -16.96 -1.80 5.59
N TRP A 517 -16.45 -2.00 6.80
CA TRP A 517 -16.17 -3.31 7.37
C TRP A 517 -17.38 -3.84 8.16
N THR A 518 -17.57 -5.16 8.14
CA THR A 518 -18.49 -5.87 9.04
C THR A 518 -17.99 -7.29 9.28
N SER A 519 -18.45 -7.92 10.37
CA SER A 519 -18.14 -9.33 10.68
C SER A 519 -19.43 -10.13 10.86
N TYR A 520 -19.45 -11.37 10.40
CA TYR A 520 -20.60 -12.28 10.48
C TYR A 520 -20.12 -13.73 10.36
N ILE A 521 -20.97 -14.67 10.78
CA ILE A 521 -20.67 -16.10 10.62
C ILE A 521 -20.97 -16.52 9.18
N PHE A 522 -20.03 -17.19 8.53
CA PHE A 522 -20.21 -17.78 7.19
C PHE A 522 -19.49 -19.10 7.07
N THR A 523 -19.96 -19.97 6.18
CA THR A 523 -19.30 -21.26 5.91
C THR A 523 -17.93 -21.01 5.27
N ASN A 524 -16.87 -21.54 5.89
CA ASN A 524 -15.54 -21.56 5.31
C ASN A 524 -15.47 -22.64 4.22
N PRO A 525 -15.18 -22.29 2.95
CA PRO A 525 -15.15 -23.27 1.85
C PRO A 525 -14.09 -24.34 2.05
N ASP A 526 -13.05 -24.07 2.84
CA ASP A 526 -11.98 -25.03 3.06
C ASP A 526 -12.28 -26.02 4.20
N THR A 527 -13.23 -25.73 5.10
CA THR A 527 -13.56 -26.59 6.26
C THR A 527 -15.02 -27.05 6.29
N ASP A 528 -15.89 -26.45 5.48
CA ASP A 528 -17.35 -26.58 5.51
C ASP A 528 -17.98 -26.25 6.89
N THR A 529 -17.28 -25.47 7.72
CA THR A 529 -17.76 -25.05 9.04
C THR A 529 -18.10 -23.56 9.08
N GLY A 530 -19.10 -23.19 9.90
CA GLY A 530 -19.45 -21.80 10.14
C GLY A 530 -18.40 -21.12 11.02
N GLN A 531 -17.74 -20.09 10.50
CA GLN A 531 -16.68 -19.36 11.17
C GLN A 531 -16.91 -17.85 11.09
N ASP A 532 -16.34 -17.10 12.05
CA ASP A 532 -16.37 -15.65 12.01
C ASP A 532 -15.56 -15.12 10.82
N LYS A 533 -16.28 -14.45 9.91
CA LYS A 533 -15.74 -13.85 8.70
C LYS A 533 -15.79 -12.34 8.81
N ARG A 534 -14.65 -11.68 8.62
CA ARG A 534 -14.54 -10.22 8.50
C ARG A 534 -14.48 -9.83 7.03
N THR A 535 -15.36 -8.92 6.63
CA THR A 535 -15.61 -8.59 5.22
C THR A 535 -15.56 -7.08 5.00
N TRP A 536 -14.84 -6.68 3.96
CA TRP A 536 -14.88 -5.33 3.40
C TRP A 536 -15.94 -5.26 2.32
N LEU A 537 -16.77 -4.21 2.36
CA LEU A 537 -17.78 -3.92 1.36
C LEU A 537 -17.50 -2.55 0.74
N TYR A 538 -17.64 -2.43 -0.58
CA TYR A 538 -17.43 -1.20 -1.33
C TYR A 538 -18.55 -0.98 -2.35
N LEU A 539 -19.18 0.19 -2.33
CA LEU A 539 -20.27 0.57 -3.23
C LEU A 539 -19.71 1.22 -4.50
N HIS A 540 -20.03 0.62 -5.64
CA HIS A 540 -19.70 1.16 -6.96
C HIS A 540 -20.81 0.87 -7.96
N ASP A 541 -21.27 1.92 -8.65
CA ASP A 541 -22.29 1.84 -9.72
C ASP A 541 -23.54 1.00 -9.36
N GLY A 542 -24.09 1.23 -8.17
CA GLY A 542 -25.27 0.52 -7.67
C GLY A 542 -25.03 -0.93 -7.22
N HIS A 543 -23.78 -1.39 -7.20
CA HIS A 543 -23.39 -2.72 -6.73
C HIS A 543 -22.47 -2.62 -5.52
N VAL A 544 -22.58 -3.58 -4.60
CA VAL A 544 -21.71 -3.73 -3.44
C VAL A 544 -20.73 -4.85 -3.72
N PHE A 545 -19.48 -4.50 -3.96
CA PHE A 545 -18.35 -5.42 -4.11
C PHE A 545 -17.80 -5.75 -2.74
N ALA A 546 -17.59 -7.04 -2.46
CA ALA A 546 -17.18 -7.46 -1.14
C ALA A 546 -16.25 -8.67 -1.20
N SER A 547 -15.40 -8.78 -0.19
CA SER A 547 -14.56 -9.95 0.07
C SER A 547 -14.28 -10.00 1.56
N GLY A 548 -13.86 -11.16 2.07
CA GLY A 548 -13.57 -11.31 3.48
C GLY A 548 -12.68 -12.51 3.78
N TYR A 549 -12.15 -12.53 5.00
CA TYR A 549 -11.31 -13.58 5.53
C TYR A 549 -11.89 -14.14 6.83
N TYR A 550 -11.54 -15.37 7.16
CA TYR A 550 -11.91 -15.99 8.43
C TYR A 550 -10.91 -15.57 9.50
N ILE A 551 -11.42 -15.04 10.62
CA ILE A 551 -10.60 -14.33 11.62
C ILE A 551 -9.55 -15.27 12.25
N GLU A 552 -9.93 -16.52 12.51
CA GLU A 552 -9.07 -17.52 13.12
C GLU A 552 -7.96 -17.99 12.16
N ASP A 553 -8.27 -18.18 10.88
CA ASP A 553 -7.29 -18.50 9.83
C ASP A 553 -6.20 -17.41 9.75
N ALA A 554 -6.60 -16.13 9.75
CA ALA A 554 -5.66 -15.01 9.72
C ALA A 554 -4.79 -14.93 11.00
N GLN A 555 -5.36 -15.26 12.17
CA GLN A 555 -4.59 -15.29 13.42
C GLN A 555 -3.54 -16.39 13.40
N VAL A 556 -3.90 -17.59 12.93
CA VAL A 556 -2.96 -18.72 12.80
C VAL A 556 -1.81 -18.37 11.84
N GLN A 557 -2.11 -17.82 10.66
CA GLN A 557 -1.08 -17.39 9.71
C GLN A 557 -0.16 -16.32 10.30
N ALA A 558 -0.70 -15.39 11.08
CA ALA A 558 0.06 -14.35 11.76
C ALA A 558 1.04 -14.93 12.80
N LEU A 559 0.58 -15.89 13.60
CA LEU A 559 1.42 -16.55 14.60
C LEU A 559 2.58 -17.35 13.96
N VAL A 560 2.34 -18.04 12.84
CA VAL A 560 3.41 -18.70 12.07
C VAL A 560 4.44 -17.69 11.56
N ARG A 561 3.98 -16.56 10.97
CA ARG A 561 4.89 -15.51 10.49
C ARG A 561 5.68 -14.90 11.65
N ASN A 562 5.08 -14.73 12.82
CA ASN A 562 5.77 -14.24 14.01
C ASN A 562 6.84 -15.22 14.51
N ALA A 563 6.57 -16.53 14.49
CA ALA A 563 7.56 -17.55 14.83
C ALA A 563 8.77 -17.54 13.88
N ILE A 564 8.52 -17.39 12.57
CA ILE A 564 9.58 -17.22 11.56
C ILE A 564 10.37 -15.93 11.81
N HIS A 565 9.67 -14.83 12.14
CA HIS A 565 10.32 -13.57 12.48
C HIS A 565 11.23 -13.73 13.71
N LEU A 566 10.74 -14.38 14.77
CA LEU A 566 11.52 -14.68 15.96
C LEU A 566 12.80 -15.47 15.63
N TYR A 567 12.68 -16.48 14.76
CA TYR A 567 13.82 -17.26 14.26
C TYR A 567 14.82 -16.40 13.49
N ASN A 568 14.36 -15.49 12.62
CA ASN A 568 15.24 -14.60 11.87
C ASN A 568 16.03 -13.65 12.77
N VAL A 569 15.42 -13.16 13.85
CA VAL A 569 16.08 -12.23 14.78
C VAL A 569 17.01 -12.97 15.74
N TYR A 570 16.59 -14.14 16.24
CA TYR A 570 17.35 -14.92 17.22
C TYR A 570 17.55 -16.38 16.80
N PRO A 571 18.25 -16.66 15.69
CA PRO A 571 18.33 -18.01 15.12
C PRO A 571 18.92 -19.05 16.09
N THR A 572 19.73 -18.62 17.06
CA THR A 572 20.34 -19.52 18.06
C THR A 572 19.47 -19.80 19.28
N THR A 573 18.46 -18.97 19.57
CA THR A 573 17.64 -19.09 20.80
C THR A 573 16.14 -19.15 20.53
N ALA A 574 15.70 -18.97 19.28
CA ALA A 574 14.27 -18.92 18.96
C ALA A 574 13.52 -20.20 19.33
N PHE A 575 14.13 -21.39 19.14
CA PHE A 575 13.51 -22.66 19.52
C PHE A 575 13.32 -22.76 21.04
N GLU A 576 14.32 -22.36 21.82
CA GLU A 576 14.21 -22.30 23.29
C GLU A 576 13.12 -21.31 23.74
N GLN A 577 12.98 -20.19 23.03
CA GLN A 577 11.93 -19.20 23.32
C GLN A 577 10.52 -19.71 22.95
N ILE A 578 10.39 -20.46 21.87
CA ILE A 578 9.13 -21.13 21.50
C ILE A 578 8.74 -22.16 22.57
N ASP A 579 9.70 -22.97 23.02
CA ASP A 579 9.47 -23.97 24.06
C ASP A 579 9.08 -23.34 25.41
N ALA A 580 9.64 -22.17 25.73
CA ALA A 580 9.38 -21.48 27.00
C ALA A 580 7.93 -20.97 27.14
N VAL A 581 7.19 -20.80 26.04
CA VAL A 581 5.76 -20.43 26.08
C VAL A 581 4.92 -21.48 26.82
N ALA A 582 5.39 -22.72 26.86
CA ALA A 582 4.73 -23.83 27.53
C ALA A 582 4.60 -23.70 29.06
N ASP A 583 5.35 -22.79 29.68
CA ASP A 583 5.25 -22.52 31.12
C ASP A 583 4.07 -21.59 31.48
N GLU A 584 3.35 -21.06 30.48
CA GLU A 584 2.10 -20.33 30.62
C GLU A 584 0.87 -21.27 30.48
N GLU A 585 -0.34 -20.83 30.84
CA GLU A 585 -1.55 -21.68 30.80
C GLU A 585 -1.74 -22.36 29.43
N ALA A 586 -2.33 -23.57 29.41
CA ALA A 586 -2.59 -24.27 28.16
C ALA A 586 -3.39 -23.37 27.19
N VAL A 587 -2.90 -23.24 25.95
CA VAL A 587 -3.52 -22.44 24.89
C VAL A 587 -3.89 -23.31 23.70
N GLN A 588 -4.99 -22.99 23.03
CA GLN A 588 -5.45 -23.69 21.82
C GLN A 588 -4.51 -23.46 20.64
N LEU A 589 -4.00 -22.23 20.50
CA LEU A 589 -3.07 -21.82 19.45
C LEU A 589 -1.65 -21.89 19.99
N TYR A 590 -0.83 -22.78 19.44
CA TYR A 590 0.58 -22.88 19.80
C TYR A 590 1.44 -23.09 18.57
N THR A 591 2.68 -22.59 18.65
CA THR A 591 3.69 -22.77 17.60
C THR A 591 4.38 -24.12 17.77
N PHE A 592 4.64 -24.80 16.65
CA PHE A 592 5.55 -25.94 16.57
C PHE A 592 6.49 -25.80 15.38
N VAL A 593 7.67 -26.40 15.49
CA VAL A 593 8.71 -26.40 14.45
C VAL A 593 9.14 -27.83 14.16
N ILE A 594 9.20 -28.21 12.89
CA ILE A 594 9.54 -29.57 12.44
C ILE A 594 10.74 -29.52 11.50
N ASP A 595 11.66 -30.46 11.69
CA ASP A 595 12.70 -30.80 10.73
C ASP A 595 12.09 -31.71 9.63
N PRO A 596 11.99 -31.24 8.37
CA PRO A 596 11.33 -31.99 7.30
C PRO A 596 12.14 -33.20 6.83
N GLU A 597 13.46 -33.24 7.09
CA GLU A 597 14.32 -34.36 6.68
C GLU A 597 14.22 -35.51 7.68
N THR A 598 14.27 -35.20 8.97
CA THR A 598 14.24 -36.21 10.04
C THR A 598 12.84 -36.51 10.52
N LEU A 599 11.87 -35.65 10.24
CA LEU A 599 10.57 -35.62 10.89
C LEU A 599 10.77 -35.62 12.41
N GLU A 600 11.43 -34.58 12.94
CA GLU A 600 11.56 -34.37 14.38
C GLU A 600 10.98 -33.01 14.74
N ILE A 601 10.22 -32.93 15.83
CA ILE A 601 9.80 -31.65 16.41
C ILE A 601 11.03 -31.00 17.04
N LYS A 602 11.39 -29.81 16.56
CA LYS A 602 12.52 -29.01 17.06
C LYS A 602 12.15 -28.06 18.19
N ALA A 603 10.90 -27.59 18.21
CA ALA A 603 10.35 -26.72 19.25
C ALA A 603 8.82 -26.81 19.25
N GLN A 604 8.19 -26.64 20.41
CA GLN A 604 6.72 -26.60 20.54
C GLN A 604 6.24 -25.86 21.80
N GLY A 605 5.33 -24.90 21.62
CA GLY A 605 4.78 -24.05 22.67
C GLY A 605 3.81 -24.71 23.66
N THR A 606 3.57 -26.02 23.58
CA THR A 606 2.85 -26.80 24.62
C THR A 606 3.79 -27.56 25.54
N GLY A 607 5.11 -27.43 25.32
CA GLY A 607 6.16 -27.97 26.18
C GLY A 607 6.74 -29.30 25.67
N PRO A 608 7.95 -29.65 26.14
CA PRO A 608 8.69 -30.80 25.64
C PRO A 608 8.06 -32.16 25.96
N GLU A 609 7.11 -32.25 26.90
CA GLU A 609 6.37 -33.49 27.18
C GLU A 609 5.18 -33.74 26.22
N GLY A 610 4.78 -32.74 25.42
CA GLY A 610 3.79 -32.87 24.34
C GLY A 610 4.37 -33.33 22.99
N SER A 611 5.69 -33.56 22.94
CA SER A 611 6.55 -33.74 21.76
C SER A 611 6.28 -34.96 20.85
N GLY A 612 5.13 -35.63 20.97
CA GLY A 612 4.83 -36.86 20.24
C GLY A 612 3.55 -36.89 19.41
N THR A 613 2.67 -35.88 19.50
CA THR A 613 1.30 -35.98 18.94
C THR A 613 1.14 -35.32 17.58
N ASP A 614 1.64 -34.10 17.35
CA ASP A 614 1.36 -33.36 16.11
C ASP A 614 2.09 -33.94 14.89
N LEU A 615 3.35 -34.35 15.03
CA LEU A 615 4.10 -34.92 13.91
C LEU A 615 3.58 -36.31 13.51
N ALA A 616 3.28 -37.17 14.49
CA ALA A 616 2.62 -38.44 14.22
C ALA A 616 1.26 -38.22 13.53
N ALA A 617 0.54 -37.17 13.93
CA ALA A 617 -0.72 -36.79 13.30
C ALA A 617 -0.55 -36.26 11.86
N LEU A 618 0.48 -35.45 11.58
CA LEU A 618 0.81 -34.95 10.24
C LEU A 618 1.14 -36.08 9.26
N THR A 619 1.74 -37.19 9.72
CA THR A 619 1.94 -38.38 8.88
C THR A 619 0.65 -39.15 8.54
N SER A 620 -0.46 -38.80 9.21
CA SER A 620 -1.82 -39.31 8.99
C SER A 620 -2.82 -38.22 8.60
N ALA A 621 -2.32 -37.11 8.07
CA ALA A 621 -3.11 -35.96 7.68
C ALA A 621 -4.00 -36.22 6.44
N ASP A 622 -4.73 -35.19 6.04
CA ASP A 622 -5.44 -35.07 4.77
C ASP A 622 -4.56 -35.38 3.55
N ARG A 623 -3.24 -35.17 3.68
CA ARG A 623 -2.24 -35.31 2.62
C ARG A 623 -0.95 -35.97 3.14
N THR A 624 -0.17 -36.59 2.26
CA THR A 624 1.15 -37.14 2.59
C THR A 624 2.17 -36.05 2.88
N ILE A 625 3.23 -36.37 3.63
CA ILE A 625 4.32 -35.42 3.89
C ILE A 625 4.97 -34.94 2.58
N ASP A 626 5.15 -35.81 1.58
CA ASP A 626 5.70 -35.41 0.29
C ASP A 626 4.81 -34.38 -0.44
N GLU A 627 3.48 -34.53 -0.34
CA GLU A 627 2.52 -33.56 -0.89
C GLU A 627 2.54 -32.22 -0.13
N ILE A 628 2.68 -32.27 1.20
CA ILE A 628 2.83 -31.06 2.02
C ILE A 628 4.15 -30.34 1.66
N LEU A 629 5.27 -31.05 1.59
CA LEU A 629 6.56 -30.48 1.21
C LEU A 629 6.54 -29.90 -0.20
N ALA A 630 5.90 -30.57 -1.15
CA ALA A 630 5.72 -30.06 -2.51
C ALA A 630 4.84 -28.79 -2.52
N ALA A 631 3.80 -28.71 -1.69
CA ALA A 631 2.96 -27.52 -1.58
C ALA A 631 3.66 -26.35 -0.88
N LEU A 632 4.62 -26.63 0.00
CA LEU A 632 5.45 -25.62 0.67
C LEU A 632 6.56 -25.07 -0.25
N ASP A 633 6.95 -25.79 -1.30
CA ASP A 633 8.01 -25.37 -2.20
C ASP A 633 7.58 -24.14 -3.02
N GLY A 634 8.28 -23.02 -2.81
CA GLY A 634 8.04 -21.76 -3.52
C GLY A 634 6.75 -21.02 -3.15
N THR A 635 6.05 -21.40 -2.08
CA THR A 635 4.82 -20.74 -1.60
C THR A 635 5.04 -20.07 -0.24
N SER A 636 4.05 -19.28 0.23
CA SER A 636 4.07 -18.68 1.57
C SER A 636 3.68 -19.68 2.68
N GLY A 637 3.06 -20.79 2.32
CA GLY A 637 2.60 -21.82 3.24
C GLY A 637 1.43 -22.64 2.67
N THR A 638 0.95 -23.58 3.46
CA THR A 638 -0.17 -24.46 3.10
C THR A 638 -0.97 -24.88 4.33
N TRP A 639 -2.28 -25.07 4.18
CA TRP A 639 -3.14 -25.65 5.21
C TRP A 639 -3.01 -27.18 5.23
N SER A 640 -3.09 -27.79 6.42
CA SER A 640 -3.22 -29.25 6.56
C SER A 640 -4.15 -29.57 7.73
N GLU A 641 -4.92 -30.64 7.56
CA GLU A 641 -5.89 -31.12 8.54
C GLU A 641 -5.51 -32.51 9.04
N TYR A 642 -5.52 -32.69 10.36
CA TYR A 642 -5.13 -33.93 11.02
C TYR A 642 -5.73 -34.02 12.41
N ASN A 643 -5.74 -35.21 13.02
CA ASN A 643 -6.24 -35.38 14.38
C ASN A 643 -5.10 -35.26 15.40
N ALA A 644 -5.19 -34.30 16.31
CA ALA A 644 -4.19 -34.08 17.36
C ALA A 644 -4.83 -34.05 18.74
N VAL A 645 -4.02 -34.27 19.78
CA VAL A 645 -4.49 -34.10 21.17
C VAL A 645 -4.63 -32.61 21.45
N ASN A 646 -5.83 -32.17 21.81
CA ASN A 646 -6.07 -30.78 22.21
C ASN A 646 -5.49 -30.55 23.61
N PRO A 647 -4.56 -29.60 23.81
CA PRO A 647 -3.93 -29.36 25.10
C PRO A 647 -4.93 -28.85 26.16
N LEU A 648 -6.07 -28.29 25.75
CA LEU A 648 -7.13 -27.81 26.65
C LEU A 648 -8.03 -28.93 27.16
N THR A 649 -8.40 -29.89 26.29
CA THR A 649 -9.37 -30.94 26.62
C THR A 649 -8.70 -32.27 26.96
N GLY A 650 -7.49 -32.50 26.45
CA GLY A 650 -6.79 -33.78 26.49
C GLY A 650 -7.37 -34.82 25.51
N GLU A 651 -8.37 -34.47 24.70
CA GLU A 651 -9.01 -35.35 23.73
C GLU A 651 -8.34 -35.25 22.35
N THR A 652 -8.44 -36.32 21.55
CA THR A 652 -8.00 -36.28 20.16
C THR A 652 -9.10 -35.69 19.30
N GLU A 653 -8.84 -34.52 18.73
CA GLU A 653 -9.80 -33.70 17.99
C GLU A 653 -9.23 -33.34 16.60
N PRO A 654 -10.08 -33.10 15.59
CA PRO A 654 -9.64 -32.54 14.32
C PRO A 654 -8.97 -31.19 14.54
N LYS A 655 -7.78 -31.02 13.94
CA LYS A 655 -6.97 -29.82 13.99
C LYS A 655 -6.63 -29.38 12.59
N ARG A 656 -6.74 -28.07 12.35
CA ARG A 656 -6.35 -27.41 11.12
C ARG A 656 -5.17 -26.49 11.39
N SER A 657 -4.07 -26.70 10.68
CA SER A 657 -2.83 -25.95 10.88
C SER A 657 -2.34 -25.30 9.59
N TRP A 658 -1.85 -24.07 9.70
CA TRP A 658 -1.07 -23.42 8.65
C TRP A 658 0.39 -23.82 8.83
N LEU A 659 1.03 -24.26 7.76
CA LEU A 659 2.42 -24.68 7.71
C LEU A 659 3.20 -23.75 6.78
N SER A 660 4.42 -23.37 7.14
CA SER A 660 5.30 -22.55 6.30
C SER A 660 6.75 -23.03 6.40
N MET A 661 7.44 -23.14 5.26
CA MET A 661 8.84 -23.57 5.19
C MET A 661 9.76 -22.37 5.30
N HIS A 662 10.73 -22.41 6.21
CA HIS A 662 11.73 -21.36 6.39
C HIS A 662 13.06 -21.91 6.92
N ASP A 663 14.16 -21.55 6.27
CA ASP A 663 15.52 -21.99 6.61
C ASP A 663 15.67 -23.50 6.85
N GLY A 664 14.96 -24.30 6.05
CA GLY A 664 14.96 -25.77 6.14
C GLY A 664 14.08 -26.35 7.24
N TYR A 665 13.26 -25.55 7.93
CA TYR A 665 12.29 -26.01 8.94
C TYR A 665 10.86 -25.69 8.53
N ILE A 666 9.91 -26.52 8.97
CA ILE A 666 8.48 -26.24 8.86
C ILE A 666 8.01 -25.60 10.16
N PHE A 667 7.51 -24.37 10.11
CA PHE A 667 6.83 -23.69 11.19
C PHE A 667 5.33 -23.89 11.05
N GLY A 668 4.63 -24.18 12.15
CA GLY A 668 3.20 -24.40 12.14
C GLY A 668 2.47 -23.92 13.39
N VAL A 669 1.22 -23.51 13.19
CA VAL A 669 0.24 -23.17 14.24
C VAL A 669 -1.12 -23.65 13.72
N GLY A 670 -2.03 -24.03 14.61
CA GLY A 670 -3.37 -24.43 14.21
C GLY A 670 -4.39 -24.33 15.34
N TYR A 671 -5.66 -24.51 14.97
CA TYR A 671 -6.80 -24.57 15.88
C TYR A 671 -7.55 -25.90 15.74
N TYR A 672 -8.29 -26.26 16.80
CA TYR A 672 -9.10 -27.47 16.85
C TYR A 672 -10.54 -27.15 16.46
N ASN A 673 -11.14 -27.99 15.61
CA ASN A 673 -12.54 -27.95 15.22
C ASN A 673 -13.31 -29.02 16.02
N PRO A 674 -14.13 -28.63 17.02
CA PRO A 674 -14.89 -29.58 17.86
C PRO A 674 -16.11 -30.20 17.18
#